data_AF-A0A812IKR3-F1
#
_entry.id   AF-A0A812IKR3-F1
#
_cell.length_a   1.000
_cell.length_b   1.000
_cell.length_c   1.000
_cell.angle_alpha   90.00
_cell.angle_beta   90.00
_cell.angle_gamma   90.00
#
_symmetry.space_group_name_H-M   'P 1'
#
loop_
_entity.id
_entity.type
_entity.pdbx_description
1 polymer ?
#
loop_
_entity_poly.entity_id
_entity_poly.type
_entity_poly.pdbx_seq_one_letter_code
_entity_poly.pdbx_strand_id
1 'polypeptide(L)'
;MFLYNDFQGPVPETTRALSSELTEALIARKAQVPDINIIVITDPLNTLYGGLPSAQFEQLEAADIPVVITDLRRLRDSNTVYSFFWRIFIKPFGNATASTLPNPVGPGRVSLRTYLELVNFKANHRKVLIADQGDSYVGFVTSANPHDGSSAHRNAAVRFSGAAAVDLLTTENAVLALSGEPEIPFELALKSIPDAETAPTIQIVTERKIKDAYLSQLQAAGAGDNVDLMMFYLSDRAIVKALKMAHQRGASLRVLLDPNKDAFGREKNGIPNRLVASELVKAGVDVRWCYTQGEQCHAKMLLVSGQADRATLISGSANLTRRNLDNFNLETNVVVTGTTAHASITDAQVYFDDAWLNTDNRHYSVDYSHYKDGSLWRRGMRQLFLSFSIIALLFWAVLASSTASAEEVWLVDLKGSVGPASVDLVIRSIEDADETGAHALIVRMDTPGGLDKAMRDLVQAILASPIPVISYVAPNGARAASAGTYISYASHIAVMAPATNIGSSTPVSIAPQGLPAEAPAQPGAPVEDDEDASSPPAPSVMPTDAMGRKVVNDAVAYLQGLAELRGRNLEWAEKTVREGANLRASVALEMNVIDFVAKDLESLLNLIDGQVVIADGDEVTLDTAGASIHIVESDWRHDLLATITDPSIAYGLLIVGLYALMLEFYNPGLFIPAVTGLICILLGAYGLQLLPVNYVGLALVGVGVALMVAEVVSPTVGILGVGGVIAFVLGSMMMFDSEVPGYQLPVTIIVSFAVTTGLAIFFIVGMAMRARAQKIVSGMEAMIGGHATVTRTFTPHEDVFQGQVWAFGESWRARSRNAFSEGDDVRVDAVEGLVLEVSEET
;
A
#
# COMPACT_ATOMS: atom_id res chain seq x y z
N MET A 1 -21.72 23.94 10.73
CA MET A 1 -22.51 22.89 11.40
C MET A 1 -22.14 21.53 10.85
N PHE A 2 -21.78 20.57 11.72
CA PHE A 2 -21.33 19.25 11.26
C PHE A 2 -22.48 18.37 10.73
N LEU A 3 -23.51 18.09 11.53
CA LEU A 3 -24.71 17.37 11.07
C LEU A 3 -25.94 18.27 11.14
N TYR A 4 -26.64 18.39 10.02
CA TYR A 4 -27.89 19.10 9.81
C TYR A 4 -28.76 18.23 8.90
N ASN A 5 -29.39 17.20 9.46
CA ASN A 5 -30.16 16.20 8.73
C ASN A 5 -31.08 15.40 9.68
N ASP A 6 -31.91 14.55 9.11
CA ASP A 6 -32.77 13.60 9.83
C ASP A 6 -32.10 12.22 10.03
N PHE A 7 -30.78 12.10 9.79
CA PHE A 7 -30.11 10.80 9.82
C PHE A 7 -30.10 10.25 11.25
N GLN A 8 -30.89 9.20 11.43
CA GLN A 8 -30.93 8.41 12.64
C GLN A 8 -31.13 6.93 12.27
N GLY A 9 -30.52 6.03 13.02
CA GLY A 9 -30.86 4.61 12.92
C GLY A 9 -32.14 4.30 13.69
N PRO A 10 -32.51 3.02 13.86
CA PRO A 10 -33.61 2.64 14.73
C PRO A 10 -33.26 3.02 16.17
N VAL A 11 -33.93 4.04 16.72
CA VAL A 11 -33.76 4.50 18.11
C VAL A 11 -34.95 4.04 18.96
N PRO A 12 -34.76 3.61 20.21
CA PRO A 12 -35.86 3.24 21.11
C PRO A 12 -36.68 4.43 21.60
N GLU A 13 -36.11 5.63 21.60
CA GLU A 13 -36.70 6.85 22.17
C GLU A 13 -37.26 7.80 21.10
N THR A 14 -38.20 8.66 21.51
CA THR A 14 -38.75 9.72 20.68
C THR A 14 -37.73 10.86 20.51
N THR A 15 -37.21 11.03 19.31
CA THR A 15 -36.39 12.19 18.92
C THR A 15 -37.27 13.36 18.46
N ARG A 16 -36.76 14.59 18.63
CA ARG A 16 -37.36 15.79 18.01
C ARG A 16 -36.86 15.92 16.58
N ALA A 17 -37.72 16.44 15.69
CA ALA A 17 -37.37 16.77 14.32
C ALA A 17 -36.52 18.06 14.24
N LEU A 18 -35.42 18.10 15.00
CA LEU A 18 -34.62 19.29 15.29
C LEU A 18 -34.09 19.96 14.02
N SER A 19 -33.71 19.17 13.01
CA SER A 19 -33.24 19.70 11.72
C SER A 19 -34.34 20.49 11.00
N SER A 20 -35.57 19.98 11.01
CA SER A 20 -36.72 20.63 10.39
C SER A 20 -37.18 21.85 11.19
N GLU A 21 -37.24 21.73 12.53
CA GLU A 21 -37.58 22.86 13.42
C GLU A 21 -36.62 24.04 13.25
N LEU A 22 -35.31 23.78 13.14
CA LEU A 22 -34.32 24.84 12.88
C LEU A 22 -34.48 25.44 11.49
N THR A 23 -34.75 24.61 10.47
CA THR A 23 -34.97 25.07 9.09
C THR A 23 -36.15 26.04 9.04
N GLU A 24 -37.29 25.63 9.61
CA GLU A 24 -38.50 26.44 9.67
C GLU A 24 -38.28 27.74 10.46
N ALA A 25 -37.53 27.69 11.57
CA ALA A 25 -37.24 28.89 12.35
C ALA A 25 -36.39 29.90 11.58
N LEU A 26 -35.39 29.45 10.81
CA LEU A 26 -34.55 30.33 9.98
C LEU A 26 -35.35 30.96 8.84
N ILE A 27 -36.17 30.15 8.14
CA ILE A 27 -37.05 30.63 7.07
C ILE A 27 -38.07 31.63 7.60
N ALA A 28 -38.72 31.31 8.73
CA ALA A 28 -39.67 32.22 9.37
C ALA A 28 -39.00 33.54 9.77
N ARG A 29 -37.75 33.50 10.26
CA ARG A 29 -37.02 34.71 10.60
C ARG A 29 -36.65 35.55 9.38
N LYS A 30 -36.21 34.93 8.28
CA LYS A 30 -35.95 35.60 7.00
C LYS A 30 -37.21 36.24 6.43
N ALA A 31 -38.36 35.58 6.55
CA ALA A 31 -39.65 36.16 6.14
C ALA A 31 -40.06 37.38 7.00
N GLN A 32 -39.76 37.36 8.31
CA GLN A 32 -40.06 38.48 9.22
C GLN A 32 -39.12 39.67 9.03
N VAL A 33 -37.85 39.42 8.68
CA VAL A 33 -36.83 40.44 8.48
C VAL A 33 -36.14 40.16 7.14
N PRO A 34 -36.69 40.61 6.00
CA PRO A 34 -36.19 40.25 4.66
C PRO A 34 -34.70 40.58 4.45
N ASP A 35 -34.21 41.66 5.04
CA ASP A 35 -32.84 42.14 4.90
C ASP A 35 -31.84 41.44 5.83
N ILE A 36 -32.29 40.49 6.68
CA ILE A 36 -31.36 39.73 7.53
C ILE A 36 -30.47 38.82 6.67
N ASN A 37 -29.16 38.87 6.92
CA ASN A 37 -28.20 37.96 6.32
C ASN A 37 -28.11 36.67 7.15
N ILE A 38 -28.49 35.53 6.57
CA ILE A 38 -28.40 34.22 7.20
C ILE A 38 -27.58 33.33 6.26
N ILE A 39 -26.50 32.74 6.79
CA ILE A 39 -25.65 31.81 6.03
C ILE A 39 -25.52 30.52 6.83
N VAL A 40 -25.74 29.39 6.17
CA VAL A 40 -25.60 28.06 6.78
C VAL A 40 -24.35 27.38 6.24
N ILE A 41 -23.26 27.39 7.01
CA ILE A 41 -22.05 26.64 6.69
C ILE A 41 -22.20 25.21 7.21
N THR A 42 -21.98 24.20 6.36
CA THR A 42 -22.21 22.80 6.72
C THR A 42 -21.20 21.82 6.13
N ASP A 43 -21.19 20.60 6.65
CA ASP A 43 -20.31 19.51 6.23
C ASP A 43 -20.89 18.77 5.00
N PRO A 44 -20.06 18.34 4.03
CA PRO A 44 -20.50 17.54 2.89
C PRO A 44 -21.10 16.18 3.26
N LEU A 45 -20.90 15.67 4.48
CA LEU A 45 -21.52 14.43 4.96
C LEU A 45 -23.05 14.51 4.96
N ASN A 46 -23.64 15.70 5.10
CA ASN A 46 -25.11 15.89 5.09
C ASN A 46 -25.75 15.49 3.77
N THR A 47 -25.00 15.53 2.68
CA THR A 47 -25.42 15.07 1.35
C THR A 47 -24.67 13.82 0.91
N LEU A 48 -23.95 13.16 1.83
CA LEU A 48 -23.04 12.05 1.53
C LEU A 48 -22.09 12.37 0.37
N TYR A 49 -21.46 13.55 0.43
CA TYR A 49 -20.56 14.08 -0.59
C TYR A 49 -21.26 14.24 -1.95
N GLY A 50 -22.50 14.75 -1.95
CA GLY A 50 -23.34 14.86 -3.15
C GLY A 50 -23.97 13.55 -3.64
N GLY A 51 -23.88 12.48 -2.84
CA GLY A 51 -24.51 11.19 -3.12
C GLY A 51 -26.01 11.14 -2.79
N LEU A 52 -26.52 12.09 -2.00
CA LEU A 52 -27.92 12.17 -1.57
C LEU A 52 -28.37 13.64 -1.46
N PRO A 53 -29.54 14.03 -1.98
CA PRO A 53 -30.08 15.37 -1.78
C PRO A 53 -30.52 15.61 -0.32
N SER A 54 -30.64 16.88 0.07
CA SER A 54 -31.10 17.31 1.40
C SER A 54 -32.30 18.22 1.27
N ALA A 55 -33.47 17.77 1.74
CA ALA A 55 -34.71 18.53 1.67
C ALA A 55 -34.65 19.84 2.48
N GLN A 56 -33.94 19.83 3.62
CA GLN A 56 -33.74 21.01 4.45
C GLN A 56 -32.90 22.06 3.72
N PHE A 57 -31.86 21.65 2.98
CA PHE A 57 -31.00 22.60 2.25
C PHE A 57 -31.75 23.21 1.06
N GLU A 58 -32.50 22.40 0.31
CA GLU A 58 -33.36 22.90 -0.77
C GLU A 58 -34.39 23.94 -0.25
N GLN A 59 -34.97 23.72 0.94
CA GLN A 59 -35.90 24.68 1.56
C GLN A 59 -35.21 25.99 1.97
N LEU A 60 -34.01 25.92 2.54
CA LEU A 60 -33.23 27.11 2.91
C LEU A 60 -32.85 27.93 1.66
N GLU A 61 -32.34 27.27 0.62
CA GLU A 61 -31.98 27.92 -0.64
C GLU A 61 -33.20 28.54 -1.33
N ALA A 62 -34.34 27.86 -1.32
CA ALA A 62 -35.60 28.40 -1.85
C ALA A 62 -36.11 29.64 -1.07
N ALA A 63 -35.66 29.83 0.17
CA ALA A 63 -35.98 30.97 1.01
C ALA A 63 -34.89 32.06 0.99
N ASP A 64 -33.95 32.02 0.03
CA ASP A 64 -32.83 32.96 -0.10
C ASP A 64 -31.89 32.94 1.12
N ILE A 65 -31.68 31.74 1.68
CA ILE A 65 -30.70 31.46 2.74
C ILE A 65 -29.60 30.56 2.14
N PRO A 66 -28.40 31.10 1.82
CA PRO A 66 -27.33 30.32 1.23
C PRO A 66 -26.82 29.20 2.16
N VAL A 67 -26.66 28.00 1.58
CA VAL A 67 -26.07 26.83 2.23
C VAL A 67 -24.67 26.59 1.64
N VAL A 68 -23.64 26.82 2.44
CA VAL A 68 -22.23 26.64 2.05
C VAL A 68 -21.75 25.26 2.48
N ILE A 69 -21.46 24.38 1.51
CA ILE A 69 -20.83 23.09 1.76
C ILE A 69 -19.31 23.29 1.88
N THR A 70 -18.74 22.93 3.04
CA THR A 70 -17.31 23.18 3.31
C THR A 70 -16.38 22.40 2.39
N ASP A 71 -15.37 23.05 1.79
CA ASP A 71 -14.36 22.37 0.96
C ASP A 71 -13.26 21.69 1.80
N LEU A 72 -13.50 20.42 2.14
CA LEU A 72 -12.56 19.61 2.91
C LEU A 72 -11.36 19.08 2.09
N ARG A 73 -11.30 19.33 0.77
CA ARG A 73 -10.23 18.79 -0.09
C ARG A 73 -8.87 19.41 0.22
N ARG A 74 -8.88 20.62 0.77
CA ARG A 74 -7.68 21.36 1.23
C ARG A 74 -7.09 20.80 2.52
N LEU A 75 -7.84 20.01 3.28
CA LEU A 75 -7.36 19.40 4.52
C LEU A 75 -6.48 18.17 4.25
N ARG A 76 -5.60 17.88 5.21
CA ARG A 76 -4.74 16.68 5.20
C ARG A 76 -5.59 15.41 5.20
N ASP A 77 -5.11 14.39 4.52
CA ASP A 77 -5.78 13.09 4.49
C ASP A 77 -5.51 12.29 5.77
N SER A 78 -6.57 11.71 6.34
CA SER A 78 -6.50 10.91 7.58
C SER A 78 -5.97 9.49 7.33
N ASN A 79 -6.06 8.99 6.10
CA ASN A 79 -5.55 7.69 5.67
C ASN A 79 -4.62 7.85 4.46
N THR A 80 -3.32 8.06 4.70
CA THR A 80 -2.34 8.35 3.64
C THR A 80 -2.25 7.26 2.57
N VAL A 81 -2.29 5.98 2.95
CA VAL A 81 -2.17 4.86 2.02
C VAL A 81 -3.35 4.82 1.05
N TYR A 82 -4.57 4.85 1.57
CA TYR A 82 -5.77 4.83 0.73
C TYR A 82 -5.92 6.12 -0.08
N SER A 83 -5.57 7.26 0.51
CA SER A 83 -5.79 8.57 -0.12
C SER A 83 -4.96 8.78 -1.38
N PHE A 84 -3.78 8.18 -1.45
CA PHE A 84 -2.98 8.17 -2.68
C PHE A 84 -3.77 7.52 -3.83
N PHE A 85 -4.27 6.30 -3.62
CA PHE A 85 -5.11 5.60 -4.60
C PHE A 85 -6.38 6.38 -4.93
N TRP A 86 -7.08 6.87 -3.90
CA TRP A 86 -8.32 7.61 -4.08
C TRP A 86 -8.13 8.90 -4.90
N ARG A 87 -7.07 9.67 -4.65
CA ARG A 87 -6.81 10.93 -5.37
C ARG A 87 -6.54 10.71 -6.87
N ILE A 88 -5.86 9.62 -7.22
CA ILE A 88 -5.47 9.32 -8.61
C ILE A 88 -6.63 8.66 -9.35
N PHE A 89 -7.26 7.65 -8.75
CA PHE A 89 -8.14 6.74 -9.48
C PHE A 89 -9.63 6.97 -9.25
N ILE A 90 -10.03 7.67 -8.18
CA ILE A 90 -11.45 7.78 -7.79
C ILE A 90 -11.91 9.24 -7.84
N LYS A 91 -11.16 10.14 -7.20
CA LYS A 91 -11.49 11.57 -7.08
C LYS A 91 -11.78 12.28 -8.41
N PRO A 92 -11.03 12.07 -9.52
CA PRO A 92 -11.25 12.83 -10.76
C PRO A 92 -12.65 12.64 -11.36
N PHE A 93 -13.34 11.55 -11.01
CA PHE A 93 -14.67 11.24 -11.51
C PHE A 93 -15.79 11.89 -10.70
N GLY A 94 -15.49 12.52 -9.57
CA GLY A 94 -16.48 13.11 -8.65
C GLY A 94 -17.44 12.08 -8.05
N ASN A 95 -18.42 12.55 -7.29
CA ASN A 95 -19.52 11.74 -6.76
C ASN A 95 -20.87 12.31 -7.26
N ALA A 96 -21.87 11.45 -7.36
CA ALA A 96 -23.21 11.83 -7.82
C ALA A 96 -24.25 10.92 -7.18
N THR A 97 -25.49 11.39 -7.15
CA THR A 97 -26.65 10.61 -6.70
C THR A 97 -26.82 9.34 -7.53
N ALA A 98 -26.96 8.19 -6.88
CA ALA A 98 -27.24 6.93 -7.54
C ALA A 98 -28.02 5.99 -6.62
N SER A 99 -28.88 5.13 -7.18
CA SER A 99 -29.72 4.21 -6.42
C SER A 99 -29.12 2.80 -6.27
N THR A 100 -27.80 2.65 -6.34
CA THR A 100 -27.15 1.34 -6.48
C THR A 100 -26.97 0.57 -5.17
N LEU A 101 -26.48 1.20 -4.11
CA LEU A 101 -26.12 0.57 -2.83
C LEU A 101 -26.95 1.18 -1.68
N PRO A 102 -27.17 0.47 -0.57
CA PRO A 102 -27.88 1.05 0.57
C PRO A 102 -27.14 2.25 1.16
N ASN A 103 -27.85 3.24 1.72
CA ASN A 103 -27.23 4.32 2.47
C ASN A 103 -26.58 3.75 3.76
N PRO A 104 -25.28 4.03 4.04
CA PRO A 104 -24.60 3.49 5.22
C PRO A 104 -25.04 4.09 6.55
N VAL A 105 -25.66 5.28 6.57
CA VAL A 105 -25.95 6.06 7.79
C VAL A 105 -27.44 6.41 7.98
N GLY A 106 -28.32 5.95 7.10
CA GLY A 106 -29.75 6.28 7.15
C GLY A 106 -30.57 5.59 6.05
N PRO A 107 -31.81 6.04 5.80
CA PRO A 107 -32.63 5.54 4.71
C PRO A 107 -32.10 6.00 3.33
N GLY A 108 -32.54 5.33 2.26
CA GLY A 108 -32.16 5.67 0.88
C GLY A 108 -31.04 4.82 0.30
N ARG A 109 -30.56 5.21 -0.89
CA ARG A 109 -29.52 4.49 -1.66
C ARG A 109 -28.51 5.47 -2.25
N VAL A 110 -27.26 5.03 -2.39
CA VAL A 110 -26.11 5.82 -2.84
C VAL A 110 -25.25 5.07 -3.86
N SER A 111 -24.28 5.78 -4.44
CA SER A 111 -23.31 5.22 -5.38
C SER A 111 -22.18 4.46 -4.68
N LEU A 112 -21.48 3.59 -5.41
CA LEU A 112 -20.21 3.01 -4.93
C LEU A 112 -19.16 4.09 -4.60
N ARG A 113 -19.17 5.20 -5.33
CA ARG A 113 -18.21 6.31 -5.12
C ARG A 113 -18.42 6.99 -3.77
N THR A 114 -19.66 7.07 -3.29
CA THR A 114 -19.98 7.50 -1.92
C THR A 114 -19.30 6.62 -0.87
N TYR A 115 -19.33 5.30 -1.04
CA TYR A 115 -18.63 4.37 -0.15
C TYR A 115 -17.12 4.56 -0.21
N LEU A 116 -16.56 4.71 -1.41
CA LEU A 116 -15.12 4.91 -1.60
C LEU A 116 -14.65 6.26 -1.02
N GLU A 117 -15.46 7.31 -1.07
CA GLU A 117 -15.15 8.61 -0.47
C GLU A 117 -15.24 8.58 1.06
N LEU A 118 -16.21 7.85 1.62
CA LEU A 118 -16.33 7.64 3.07
C LEU A 118 -15.10 6.96 3.71
N VAL A 119 -14.31 6.20 2.96
CA VAL A 119 -13.04 5.64 3.47
C VAL A 119 -11.98 6.73 3.70
N ASN A 120 -12.05 7.84 2.95
CA ASN A 120 -11.22 9.03 3.17
C ASN A 120 -11.96 10.12 3.99
N PHE A 121 -12.81 9.70 4.94
CA PHE A 121 -13.65 10.59 5.73
C PHE A 121 -12.82 11.76 6.30
N LYS A 122 -13.30 12.98 6.05
CA LYS A 122 -12.88 14.26 6.67
C LYS A 122 -14.13 15.01 7.09
N ALA A 123 -13.98 15.91 8.06
CA ALA A 123 -15.13 16.70 8.53
C ALA A 123 -14.77 18.15 8.87
N ASN A 124 -15.67 19.06 8.49
CA ASN A 124 -15.96 20.27 9.24
C ASN A 124 -16.78 19.87 10.46
N HIS A 125 -16.10 19.57 11.55
CA HIS A 125 -16.74 19.10 12.76
C HIS A 125 -17.19 20.25 13.68
N ARG A 126 -17.12 21.50 13.21
CA ARG A 126 -17.47 22.70 13.97
C ARG A 126 -19.00 22.82 14.16
N LYS A 127 -19.39 23.29 15.34
CA LYS A 127 -20.79 23.41 15.79
C LYS A 127 -20.95 24.75 16.49
N VAL A 128 -21.17 25.75 15.65
CA VAL A 128 -21.12 27.16 16.00
C VAL A 128 -22.40 27.83 15.55
N LEU A 129 -22.89 28.76 16.35
CA LEU A 129 -23.97 29.69 15.98
C LEU A 129 -23.52 31.09 16.40
N ILE A 130 -23.67 32.05 15.50
CA ILE A 130 -23.40 33.47 15.77
C ILE A 130 -24.66 34.24 15.38
N ALA A 131 -25.06 35.17 16.23
CA ALA A 131 -26.18 36.07 15.93
C ALA A 131 -25.83 37.50 16.34
N ASP A 132 -26.28 38.45 15.54
CA ASP A 132 -26.24 39.87 15.85
C ASP A 132 -27.44 40.26 16.73
N GLN A 133 -27.19 40.95 17.84
CA GLN A 133 -28.21 41.50 18.73
C GLN A 133 -28.43 43.01 18.55
N GLY A 134 -27.78 43.61 17.55
CA GLY A 134 -27.83 45.03 17.20
C GLY A 134 -26.69 45.84 17.82
N ASP A 135 -26.41 45.66 19.11
CA ASP A 135 -25.35 46.39 19.83
C ASP A 135 -24.14 45.52 20.19
N SER A 136 -24.23 44.22 19.91
CA SER A 136 -23.24 43.19 20.24
C SER A 136 -23.51 41.89 19.49
N TYR A 137 -22.48 41.05 19.35
CA TYR A 137 -22.61 39.69 18.83
C TYR A 137 -22.72 38.69 19.98
N VAL A 138 -23.55 37.67 19.79
CA VAL A 138 -23.64 36.48 20.64
C VAL A 138 -23.14 35.26 19.87
N GLY A 139 -22.25 34.50 20.49
CA GLY A 139 -21.68 33.27 19.96
C GLY A 139 -22.07 32.06 20.81
N PHE A 140 -22.22 30.92 20.15
CA PHE A 140 -22.38 29.61 20.76
C PHE A 140 -21.33 28.68 20.18
N VAL A 141 -20.64 27.95 21.06
CA VAL A 141 -19.86 26.76 20.68
C VAL A 141 -20.44 25.59 21.46
N THR A 142 -20.82 24.53 20.74
CA THR A 142 -21.56 23.41 21.32
C THR A 142 -21.04 22.06 20.86
N SER A 143 -21.32 21.01 21.64
CA SER A 143 -21.19 19.64 21.18
C SER A 143 -22.41 19.17 20.38
N ALA A 144 -23.55 19.86 20.47
CA ALA A 144 -24.80 19.50 19.81
C ALA A 144 -24.75 19.75 18.30
N ASN A 145 -25.43 18.89 17.56
CA ASN A 145 -25.66 19.06 16.12
C ASN A 145 -27.15 19.35 15.90
N PRO A 146 -27.54 20.17 14.91
CA PRO A 146 -28.93 20.31 14.50
C PRO A 146 -29.41 19.11 13.65
N HIS A 147 -29.14 17.88 14.09
CA HIS A 147 -29.71 16.66 13.52
C HIS A 147 -30.64 16.00 14.53
N ASP A 148 -31.61 15.25 14.03
CA ASP A 148 -32.74 14.76 14.85
C ASP A 148 -32.26 13.85 15.99
N GLY A 149 -31.29 12.98 15.73
CA GLY A 149 -30.67 12.13 16.76
C GLY A 149 -30.04 12.92 17.93
N SER A 150 -29.46 14.09 17.67
CA SER A 150 -28.82 14.92 18.71
C SER A 150 -29.82 15.46 19.72
N SER A 151 -31.12 15.49 19.40
CA SER A 151 -32.16 16.02 20.30
C SER A 151 -32.29 15.21 21.60
N ALA A 152 -31.97 13.92 21.56
CA ALA A 152 -31.95 13.03 22.72
C ALA A 152 -30.57 12.94 23.38
N HIS A 153 -29.50 13.38 22.70
CA HIS A 153 -28.14 13.26 23.21
C HIS A 153 -27.85 14.24 24.32
N ARG A 154 -27.03 13.80 25.29
CA ARG A 154 -26.49 14.66 26.34
C ARG A 154 -25.37 15.53 25.75
N ASN A 155 -25.65 16.81 25.58
CA ASN A 155 -24.75 17.80 24.96
C ASN A 155 -24.43 18.95 25.91
N ALA A 156 -23.34 19.67 25.62
CA ALA A 156 -22.97 20.90 26.30
C ALA A 156 -22.85 22.05 25.29
N ALA A 157 -23.08 23.28 25.75
CA ALA A 157 -22.88 24.49 24.97
C ALA A 157 -22.34 25.61 25.87
N VAL A 158 -21.47 26.44 25.32
CA VAL A 158 -21.06 27.69 25.95
C VAL A 158 -21.60 28.83 25.10
N ARG A 159 -22.43 29.67 25.72
CA ARG A 159 -22.95 30.92 25.15
C ARG A 159 -22.14 32.07 25.71
N PHE A 160 -21.72 32.99 24.83
CA PHE A 160 -20.93 34.15 25.21
C PHE A 160 -21.22 35.33 24.28
N SER A 161 -20.86 36.54 24.70
CA SER A 161 -21.00 37.77 23.94
C SER A 161 -19.73 38.62 24.03
N GLY A 162 -19.66 39.68 23.24
CA GLY A 162 -18.51 40.61 23.22
C GLY A 162 -17.41 40.16 22.25
N ALA A 163 -16.16 40.56 22.51
CA ALA A 163 -15.04 40.40 21.57
C ALA A 163 -14.83 38.95 21.10
N ALA A 164 -15.00 37.97 21.99
CA ALA A 164 -14.85 36.56 21.61
C ALA A 164 -15.91 36.07 20.61
N ALA A 165 -17.10 36.66 20.57
CA ALA A 165 -18.11 36.35 19.55
C ALA A 165 -17.69 36.86 18.16
N VAL A 166 -16.95 37.98 18.13
CA VAL A 166 -16.32 38.50 16.92
C VAL A 166 -15.15 37.60 16.48
N ASP A 167 -14.30 37.15 17.42
CA ASP A 167 -13.26 36.16 17.11
C ASP A 167 -13.86 34.88 16.52
N LEU A 168 -15.00 34.43 17.05
CA LEU A 168 -15.72 33.27 16.53
C LEU A 168 -16.18 33.52 15.08
N LEU A 169 -16.71 34.70 14.77
CA LEU A 169 -17.09 35.09 13.40
C LEU A 169 -15.90 35.11 12.46
N THR A 170 -14.76 35.66 12.88
CA THR A 170 -13.50 35.61 12.13
C THR A 170 -13.11 34.17 11.78
N THR A 171 -13.30 33.22 12.72
CA THR A 171 -13.01 31.80 12.43
C THR A 171 -13.98 31.17 11.42
N GLU A 172 -15.23 31.64 11.33
CA GLU A 172 -16.18 31.16 10.31
C GLU A 172 -15.92 31.80 8.93
N ASN A 173 -15.51 33.08 8.88
CA ASN A 173 -15.03 33.70 7.63
C ASN A 173 -13.84 32.94 7.03
N ALA A 174 -12.92 32.44 7.87
CA ALA A 174 -11.83 31.59 7.40
C ALA A 174 -12.33 30.27 6.77
N VAL A 175 -13.46 29.71 7.24
CA VAL A 175 -14.08 28.52 6.65
C VAL A 175 -14.80 28.83 5.33
N LEU A 176 -15.42 30.01 5.21
CA LEU A 176 -15.99 30.51 3.96
C LEU A 176 -14.90 30.69 2.90
N ALA A 177 -13.81 31.38 3.25
CA ALA A 177 -12.66 31.59 2.37
C ALA A 177 -12.00 30.26 1.96
N LEU A 178 -11.90 29.28 2.87
CA LEU A 178 -11.43 27.93 2.55
C LEU A 178 -12.28 27.27 1.46
N SER A 179 -13.59 27.55 1.46
CA SER A 179 -14.58 26.99 0.55
C SER A 179 -14.76 27.81 -0.73
N GLY A 180 -14.07 28.95 -0.87
CA GLY A 180 -14.16 29.83 -2.03
C GLY A 180 -15.34 30.80 -2.01
N GLU A 181 -15.96 30.98 -0.84
CA GLU A 181 -17.09 31.89 -0.62
C GLU A 181 -16.62 33.26 -0.10
N PRO A 182 -17.37 34.35 -0.37
CA PRO A 182 -17.04 35.67 0.13
C PRO A 182 -17.14 35.74 1.66
N GLU A 183 -16.32 36.59 2.26
CA GLU A 183 -16.37 36.85 3.70
C GLU A 183 -17.61 37.68 4.08
N ILE A 184 -18.11 37.46 5.29
CA ILE A 184 -19.19 38.26 5.86
C ILE A 184 -18.58 39.55 6.41
N PRO A 185 -18.98 40.74 5.92
CA PRO A 185 -18.51 42.00 6.48
C PRO A 185 -19.11 42.21 7.88
N PHE A 186 -18.30 42.68 8.83
CA PHE A 186 -18.78 43.06 10.16
C PHE A 186 -17.99 44.25 10.70
N GLU A 187 -18.66 45.13 11.45
CA GLU A 187 -18.01 46.23 12.14
C GLU A 187 -17.45 45.76 13.49
N LEU A 188 -16.14 45.94 13.68
CA LEU A 188 -15.46 45.74 14.97
C LEU A 188 -15.74 46.93 15.90
N ALA A 189 -16.95 46.99 16.46
CA ALA A 189 -17.24 47.89 17.57
C ALA A 189 -16.67 47.30 18.87
N LEU A 190 -15.35 47.32 19.03
CA LEU A 190 -14.71 46.99 20.31
C LEU A 190 -15.06 48.07 21.34
N LYS A 191 -16.14 47.87 22.10
CA LYS A 191 -16.30 48.57 23.39
C LYS A 191 -15.10 48.19 24.26
N SER A 192 -14.54 49.17 24.97
CA SER A 192 -13.33 49.02 25.80
C SER A 192 -13.32 47.70 26.57
N ILE A 193 -12.25 46.91 26.41
CA ILE A 193 -12.01 45.72 27.23
C ILE A 193 -11.96 46.20 28.69
N PRO A 194 -12.83 45.72 29.59
CA PRO A 194 -12.76 46.12 30.99
C PRO A 194 -11.39 45.74 31.56
N ASP A 195 -10.69 46.68 32.20
CA ASP A 195 -9.56 46.34 33.07
C ASP A 195 -10.11 45.55 34.25
N ALA A 196 -9.88 44.24 34.28
CA ALA A 196 -10.18 43.46 35.46
C ALA A 196 -9.32 42.20 35.53
N GLU A 197 -8.37 42.20 36.46
CA GLU A 197 -7.69 40.99 36.97
C GLU A 197 -8.67 39.95 37.55
N THR A 198 -9.96 40.27 37.67
CA THR A 198 -11.02 39.45 38.28
C THR A 198 -12.15 39.02 37.34
N ALA A 199 -12.19 39.49 36.08
CA ALA A 199 -13.22 39.09 35.12
C ALA A 199 -12.88 37.74 34.46
N PRO A 200 -13.90 36.89 34.18
CA PRO A 200 -13.67 35.66 33.43
C PRO A 200 -13.14 36.00 32.04
N THR A 201 -12.13 35.26 31.61
CA THR A 201 -11.59 35.35 30.25
C THR A 201 -12.12 34.20 29.42
N ILE A 202 -12.33 34.44 28.14
CA ILE A 202 -12.72 33.44 27.17
C ILE A 202 -11.78 33.51 25.97
N GLN A 203 -11.38 32.34 25.49
CA GLN A 203 -10.53 32.19 24.33
C GLN A 203 -11.15 31.18 23.36
N ILE A 204 -11.23 31.54 22.07
CA ILE A 204 -11.58 30.62 21.00
C ILE A 204 -10.32 29.86 20.59
N VAL A 205 -10.37 28.54 20.62
CA VAL A 205 -9.26 27.66 20.19
C VAL A 205 -9.75 26.69 19.12
N THR A 206 -8.99 26.58 18.04
CA THR A 206 -9.37 25.77 16.88
C THR A 206 -8.29 24.74 16.55
N GLU A 207 -8.72 23.62 15.97
CA GLU A 207 -7.87 22.50 15.53
C GLU A 207 -6.78 22.11 16.56
N ARG A 208 -5.50 22.05 16.21
CA ARG A 208 -4.43 21.59 17.11
C ARG A 208 -4.24 22.44 18.36
N LYS A 209 -4.60 23.73 18.34
CA LYS A 209 -4.52 24.57 19.55
C LYS A 209 -5.45 24.05 20.65
N ILE A 210 -6.49 23.30 20.30
CA ILE A 210 -7.35 22.59 21.26
C ILE A 210 -6.50 21.57 22.05
N LYS A 211 -5.71 20.74 21.35
CA LYS A 211 -4.83 19.76 22.00
C LYS A 211 -3.86 20.44 22.98
N ASP A 212 -3.27 21.54 22.55
CA ASP A 212 -2.32 22.30 23.36
C ASP A 212 -2.99 22.87 24.62
N ALA A 213 -4.23 23.37 24.52
CA ALA A 213 -5.01 23.83 25.67
C ALA A 213 -5.29 22.71 26.68
N TYR A 214 -5.73 21.53 26.22
CA TYR A 214 -5.92 20.36 27.09
C TYR A 214 -4.60 19.93 27.76
N LEU A 215 -3.52 19.82 26.98
CA LEU A 215 -2.21 19.40 27.51
C LEU A 215 -1.68 20.41 28.54
N SER A 216 -1.83 21.71 28.29
CA SER A 216 -1.41 22.76 29.22
C SER A 216 -2.11 22.61 30.57
N GLN A 217 -3.43 22.46 30.59
CA GLN A 217 -4.19 22.28 31.85
C GLN A 217 -3.83 20.96 32.55
N LEU A 218 -3.78 19.86 31.80
CA LEU A 218 -3.47 18.55 32.35
C LEU A 218 -2.02 18.38 32.79
N GLN A 219 -1.08 19.17 32.27
CA GLN A 219 0.32 19.16 32.73
C GLN A 219 0.51 20.02 33.98
N ALA A 220 -0.27 21.10 34.13
CA ALA A 220 -0.25 21.96 35.30
C ALA A 220 -0.92 21.34 36.53
N ALA A 221 -1.98 20.54 36.34
CA ALA A 221 -2.76 19.96 37.44
C ALA A 221 -1.89 19.08 38.38
N GLY A 222 -2.01 19.30 39.69
CA GLY A 222 -1.26 18.58 40.72
C GLY A 222 -2.06 18.33 41.99
N ALA A 223 -1.38 18.03 43.08
CA ALA A 223 -2.01 17.76 44.37
C ALA A 223 -2.92 18.92 44.82
N GLY A 224 -4.18 18.60 45.10
CA GLY A 224 -5.19 19.58 45.52
C GLY A 224 -6.05 20.16 44.39
N ASP A 225 -5.72 19.88 43.13
CA ASP A 225 -6.54 20.24 41.97
C ASP A 225 -7.56 19.14 41.63
N ASN A 226 -8.74 19.54 41.18
CA ASN A 226 -9.78 18.65 40.66
C ASN A 226 -9.82 18.74 39.13
N VAL A 227 -9.92 17.58 38.48
CA VAL A 227 -9.96 17.44 37.02
C VAL A 227 -11.14 16.55 36.63
N ASP A 228 -12.17 17.18 36.07
CA ASP A 228 -13.39 16.53 35.62
C ASP A 228 -13.43 16.49 34.10
N LEU A 229 -13.48 15.28 33.52
CA LEU A 229 -13.48 15.06 32.08
C LEU A 229 -14.74 14.31 31.67
N MET A 230 -15.59 14.93 30.83
CA MET A 230 -16.72 14.26 30.17
C MET A 230 -16.43 14.18 28.66
N MET A 231 -16.39 12.97 28.10
CA MET A 231 -15.92 12.81 26.73
C MET A 231 -16.63 11.72 25.93
N PHE A 232 -17.06 12.08 24.73
CA PHE A 232 -17.65 11.14 23.77
C PHE A 232 -16.61 10.18 23.18
N TYR A 233 -15.47 10.67 22.69
CA TYR A 233 -14.39 9.83 22.15
C TYR A 233 -13.03 10.25 22.72
N LEU A 234 -12.30 9.29 23.31
CA LEU A 234 -10.97 9.46 23.87
C LEU A 234 -10.04 8.35 23.36
N SER A 235 -8.99 8.75 22.64
CA SER A 235 -7.96 7.84 22.11
C SER A 235 -6.58 8.48 21.87
N ASP A 236 -6.49 9.81 21.95
CA ASP A 236 -5.21 10.52 21.79
C ASP A 236 -4.22 10.13 22.90
N ARG A 237 -3.05 9.65 22.49
CA ARG A 237 -2.06 9.08 23.41
C ARG A 237 -1.37 10.11 24.27
N ALA A 238 -1.21 11.34 23.78
CA ALA A 238 -0.62 12.42 24.57
C ALA A 238 -1.58 12.84 25.69
N ILE A 239 -2.87 12.97 25.39
CA ILE A 239 -3.89 13.30 26.39
C ILE A 239 -4.05 12.19 27.43
N VAL A 240 -4.14 10.92 27.00
CA VAL A 240 -4.22 9.77 27.94
C VAL A 240 -3.01 9.70 28.86
N LYS A 241 -1.80 9.95 28.32
CA LYS A 241 -0.58 10.04 29.14
C LYS A 241 -0.66 11.20 30.12
N ALA A 242 -1.12 12.38 29.69
CA ALA A 242 -1.24 13.56 30.54
C ALA A 242 -2.22 13.35 31.71
N LEU A 243 -3.38 12.71 31.47
CA LEU A 243 -4.33 12.34 32.53
C LEU A 243 -3.69 11.43 33.58
N LYS A 244 -2.99 10.37 33.13
CA LYS A 244 -2.27 9.46 34.05
C LYS A 244 -1.20 10.21 34.86
N MET A 245 -0.45 11.10 34.22
CA MET A 245 0.57 11.89 34.88
C MET A 245 -0.02 12.91 35.87
N ALA A 246 -1.17 13.52 35.58
CA ALA A 246 -1.87 14.40 36.51
C ALA A 246 -2.30 13.66 37.78
N HIS A 247 -2.89 12.47 37.62
CA HIS A 247 -3.22 11.61 38.74
C HIS A 247 -1.99 11.21 39.56
N GLN A 248 -0.88 10.87 38.91
CA GLN A 248 0.39 10.57 39.58
C GLN A 248 0.97 11.76 40.36
N ARG A 249 0.69 13.00 39.93
CA ARG A 249 1.06 14.21 40.67
C ARG A 249 0.12 14.53 41.84
N GLY A 250 -0.92 13.72 42.07
CA GLY A 250 -1.86 13.85 43.17
C GLY A 250 -3.13 14.64 42.85
N ALA A 251 -3.39 14.98 41.57
CA ALA A 251 -4.67 15.58 41.17
C ALA A 251 -5.82 14.57 41.32
N SER A 252 -6.98 15.04 41.74
CA SER A 252 -8.21 14.26 41.81
C SER A 252 -8.86 14.22 40.43
N LEU A 253 -8.95 13.04 39.81
CA LEU A 253 -9.47 12.90 38.44
C LEU A 253 -10.77 12.10 38.42
N ARG A 254 -11.83 12.70 37.87
CA ARG A 254 -13.10 12.03 37.56
C ARG A 254 -13.32 12.03 36.05
N VAL A 255 -13.41 10.85 35.45
CA VAL A 255 -13.53 10.70 34.01
C VAL A 255 -14.83 9.98 33.65
N LEU A 256 -15.73 10.68 32.98
CA LEU A 256 -16.99 10.15 32.48
C LEU A 256 -16.91 9.94 30.96
N LEU A 257 -17.04 8.69 30.52
CA LEU A 257 -16.92 8.32 29.11
C LEU A 257 -18.21 7.77 28.55
N ASP A 258 -18.50 8.11 27.29
CA ASP A 258 -19.49 7.37 26.51
C ASP A 258 -19.01 5.92 26.29
N PRO A 259 -19.87 4.90 26.40
CA PRO A 259 -19.47 3.51 26.18
C PRO A 259 -19.12 3.19 24.72
N ASN A 260 -19.38 4.13 23.79
CA ASN A 260 -19.28 4.00 22.34
C ASN A 260 -20.03 2.77 21.81
N LYS A 261 -21.14 2.46 22.47
CA LYS A 261 -22.03 1.37 22.13
C LYS A 261 -22.90 1.76 20.95
N ASP A 262 -23.39 2.99 20.87
CA ASP A 262 -24.43 3.35 19.91
C ASP A 262 -23.93 4.44 18.95
N ALA A 263 -24.06 4.23 17.64
CA ALA A 263 -23.82 5.27 16.64
C ALA A 263 -24.71 5.08 15.42
N PHE A 264 -25.45 6.14 15.06
CA PHE A 264 -26.46 6.09 13.99
C PHE A 264 -27.40 4.88 14.13
N GLY A 265 -27.86 4.61 15.37
CA GLY A 265 -28.72 3.48 15.74
C GLY A 265 -28.15 2.08 15.47
N ARG A 266 -26.82 1.91 15.42
CA ARG A 266 -26.14 0.61 15.35
C ARG A 266 -25.27 0.37 16.58
N GLU A 267 -25.32 -0.86 17.10
CA GLU A 267 -24.42 -1.31 18.16
C GLU A 267 -22.98 -1.48 17.65
N LYS A 268 -22.03 -0.86 18.35
CA LYS A 268 -20.59 -0.87 18.13
C LYS A 268 -19.88 -1.61 19.26
N ASN A 269 -18.61 -1.94 19.01
CA ASN A 269 -17.77 -2.68 19.94
C ASN A 269 -17.21 -1.84 21.12
N GLY A 270 -17.56 -0.55 21.21
CA GLY A 270 -17.12 0.34 22.28
C GLY A 270 -15.68 0.85 22.18
N ILE A 271 -15.02 0.67 21.03
CA ILE A 271 -13.70 1.26 20.75
C ILE A 271 -13.89 2.70 20.28
N PRO A 272 -13.02 3.65 20.70
CA PRO A 272 -11.81 3.48 21.50
C PRO A 272 -11.97 3.53 23.03
N ASN A 273 -13.08 4.04 23.56
CA ASN A 273 -13.17 4.38 24.98
C ASN A 273 -12.98 3.20 25.93
N ARG A 274 -13.48 2.00 25.59
CA ARG A 274 -13.30 0.79 26.43
C ARG A 274 -11.83 0.44 26.69
N LEU A 275 -10.97 0.63 25.69
CA LEU A 275 -9.54 0.36 25.84
C LEU A 275 -8.87 1.40 26.74
N VAL A 276 -9.16 2.68 26.48
CA VAL A 276 -8.57 3.78 27.27
C VAL A 276 -9.05 3.77 28.71
N ALA A 277 -10.34 3.53 28.95
CA ALA A 277 -10.90 3.38 30.29
C ALA A 277 -10.16 2.29 31.09
N SER A 278 -9.87 1.15 30.46
CA SER A 278 -9.07 0.11 31.12
C SER A 278 -7.64 0.56 31.44
N GLU A 279 -7.02 1.41 30.63
CA GLU A 279 -5.69 1.96 30.91
C GLU A 279 -5.71 2.98 32.06
N LEU A 280 -6.74 3.83 32.13
CA LEU A 280 -6.93 4.84 33.16
C LEU A 280 -7.26 4.22 34.52
N VAL A 281 -8.20 3.27 34.58
CA VAL A 281 -8.55 2.56 35.81
C VAL A 281 -7.35 1.78 36.38
N LYS A 282 -6.54 1.14 35.51
CA LYS A 282 -5.29 0.48 35.94
C LYS A 282 -4.26 1.47 36.51
N ALA A 283 -4.35 2.74 36.13
CA ALA A 283 -3.47 3.79 36.63
C ALA A 283 -4.02 4.45 37.91
N GLY A 284 -5.17 4.03 38.42
CA GLY A 284 -5.80 4.57 39.63
C GLY A 284 -6.81 5.71 39.39
N VAL A 285 -7.09 6.07 38.14
CA VAL A 285 -8.05 7.14 37.81
C VAL A 285 -9.49 6.64 37.96
N ASP A 286 -10.35 7.45 38.59
CA ASP A 286 -11.77 7.14 38.71
C ASP A 286 -12.48 7.35 37.37
N VAL A 287 -12.97 6.24 36.80
CA VAL A 287 -13.69 6.24 35.53
C VAL A 287 -15.10 5.71 35.73
N ARG A 288 -16.08 6.41 35.18
CA ARG A 288 -17.48 5.98 35.07
C ARG A 288 -17.92 5.99 33.61
N TRP A 289 -18.95 5.19 33.31
CA TRP A 289 -19.58 5.21 31.99
C TRP A 289 -20.84 6.05 32.03
N CYS A 290 -21.10 6.85 31.00
CA CYS A 290 -22.44 7.37 30.78
C CYS A 290 -23.39 6.19 30.52
N TYR A 291 -24.56 6.22 31.15
CA TYR A 291 -25.57 5.19 30.99
C TYR A 291 -26.46 5.56 29.81
N THR A 292 -26.15 5.02 28.63
CA THR A 292 -26.87 5.29 27.39
C THR A 292 -27.85 4.18 27.01
N GLN A 293 -29.04 4.52 26.50
CA GLN A 293 -30.09 3.62 26.04
C GLN A 293 -30.44 3.82 24.54
N GLY A 294 -29.47 4.27 23.74
CA GLY A 294 -29.59 4.53 22.30
C GLY A 294 -29.21 5.96 21.92
N GLU A 295 -29.36 6.88 22.86
CA GLU A 295 -28.76 8.21 22.86
C GLU A 295 -27.26 8.17 23.19
N GLN A 296 -26.59 9.32 23.09
CA GLN A 296 -25.14 9.42 23.29
C GLN A 296 -24.78 10.43 24.37
N CYS A 297 -23.71 10.14 25.10
CA CYS A 297 -23.01 11.08 25.96
C CYS A 297 -22.07 11.92 25.10
N HIS A 298 -22.65 12.89 24.41
CA HIS A 298 -22.00 13.60 23.31
C HIS A 298 -21.28 14.90 23.75
N ALA A 299 -21.28 15.25 25.04
CA ALA A 299 -20.49 16.36 25.55
C ALA A 299 -18.97 16.10 25.42
N LYS A 300 -18.20 17.16 25.15
CA LYS A 300 -16.73 17.16 25.15
C LYS A 300 -16.25 18.31 26.01
N MET A 301 -15.98 18.01 27.28
CA MET A 301 -15.72 19.01 28.30
C MET A 301 -14.60 18.57 29.24
N LEU A 302 -13.70 19.50 29.57
CA LEU A 302 -12.73 19.38 30.65
C LEU A 302 -12.93 20.56 31.61
N LEU A 303 -13.08 20.29 32.89
CA LEU A 303 -13.09 21.29 33.94
C LEU A 303 -11.91 21.02 34.88
N VAL A 304 -11.03 22.00 35.06
CA VAL A 304 -9.93 21.94 36.02
C VAL A 304 -10.12 23.04 37.05
N SER A 305 -10.26 22.67 38.32
CA SER A 305 -10.52 23.58 39.44
C SER A 305 -9.37 23.46 40.45
N GLY A 306 -8.62 24.54 40.64
CA GLY A 306 -7.44 24.56 41.53
C GLY A 306 -7.67 25.26 42.87
N GLN A 307 -6.70 25.15 43.78
CA GLN A 307 -6.85 25.65 45.16
C GLN A 307 -6.93 27.18 45.32
N ALA A 308 -6.50 27.95 44.33
CA ALA A 308 -6.46 29.41 44.38
C ALA A 308 -7.77 30.09 43.90
N ASP A 309 -8.93 29.44 44.10
CA ASP A 309 -10.23 29.89 43.57
C ASP A 309 -10.19 30.19 42.06
N ARG A 310 -9.44 29.39 41.30
CA ARG A 310 -9.31 29.53 39.85
C ARG A 310 -9.72 28.24 39.16
N ALA A 311 -10.56 28.36 38.13
CA ALA A 311 -11.02 27.26 37.32
C ALA A 311 -10.89 27.54 35.83
N THR A 312 -10.66 26.48 35.06
CA THR A 312 -10.59 26.50 33.61
C THR A 312 -11.53 25.46 33.03
N LEU A 313 -12.49 25.90 32.22
CA LEU A 313 -13.42 25.07 31.47
C LEU A 313 -12.99 25.06 29.99
N ILE A 314 -12.76 23.89 29.42
CA ILE A 314 -12.60 23.69 27.98
C ILE A 314 -13.82 22.92 27.47
N SER A 315 -14.55 23.47 26.50
CA SER A 315 -15.75 22.83 25.95
C SER A 315 -15.95 23.14 24.46
N GLY A 316 -16.50 22.21 23.69
CA GLY A 316 -16.85 22.46 22.29
C GLY A 316 -17.05 21.20 21.45
N SER A 317 -16.58 21.26 20.20
CA SER A 317 -16.84 20.21 19.21
C SER A 317 -15.83 19.06 19.20
N ALA A 318 -14.61 19.29 19.68
CA ALA A 318 -13.50 18.35 19.50
C ALA A 318 -13.62 17.10 20.37
N ASN A 319 -13.61 15.93 19.72
CA ASN A 319 -13.30 14.68 20.40
C ASN A 319 -11.79 14.58 20.68
N LEU A 320 -11.38 13.80 21.69
CA LEU A 320 -9.97 13.61 22.02
C LEU A 320 -9.36 12.44 21.24
N THR A 321 -9.37 12.56 19.92
CA THR A 321 -8.74 11.58 19.01
C THR A 321 -7.69 12.25 18.13
N ARG A 322 -6.76 11.46 17.58
CA ARG A 322 -5.75 11.94 16.63
C ARG A 322 -6.37 12.75 15.50
N ARG A 323 -7.51 12.30 14.98
CA ARG A 323 -8.14 12.93 13.82
C ARG A 323 -8.66 14.34 14.13
N ASN A 324 -9.27 14.52 15.30
CA ASN A 324 -9.84 15.80 15.71
C ASN A 324 -8.75 16.76 16.22
N LEU A 325 -7.68 16.23 16.84
CA LEU A 325 -6.66 17.05 17.50
C LEU A 325 -5.39 17.34 16.67
N ASP A 326 -5.14 16.60 15.58
CA ASP A 326 -3.92 16.77 14.75
C ASP A 326 -4.21 17.37 13.35
N ASN A 327 -5.20 18.28 13.26
CA ASN A 327 -5.55 19.05 12.05
C ASN A 327 -6.07 18.21 10.86
N PHE A 328 -6.75 17.08 11.09
CA PHE A 328 -7.40 16.32 10.00
C PHE A 328 -8.88 16.70 9.82
N ASN A 329 -9.50 17.24 10.86
CA ASN A 329 -10.84 17.84 10.84
C ASN A 329 -10.74 19.30 11.28
N LEU A 330 -11.72 20.11 10.89
CA LEU A 330 -11.92 21.43 11.48
C LEU A 330 -12.68 21.27 12.79
N GLU A 331 -12.26 21.99 13.83
CA GLU A 331 -12.81 21.87 15.19
C GLU A 331 -12.80 23.23 15.90
N THR A 332 -13.71 23.40 16.86
CA THR A 332 -13.79 24.62 17.67
C THR A 332 -14.12 24.27 19.11
N ASN A 333 -13.27 24.73 20.02
CA ASN A 333 -13.55 24.75 21.44
C ASN A 333 -13.39 26.17 21.98
N VAL A 334 -13.96 26.39 23.16
CA VAL A 334 -13.70 27.58 23.97
C VAL A 334 -12.96 27.18 25.23
N VAL A 335 -12.07 28.05 25.68
CA VAL A 335 -11.41 27.98 26.99
C VAL A 335 -11.92 29.14 27.82
N VAL A 336 -12.65 28.85 28.89
CA VAL A 336 -13.17 29.83 29.84
C VAL A 336 -12.36 29.73 31.13
N THR A 337 -11.71 30.81 31.54
CA THR A 337 -10.94 30.86 32.78
C THR A 337 -11.55 31.91 33.71
N GLY A 338 -11.85 31.54 34.95
CA GLY A 338 -12.43 32.45 35.93
C GLY A 338 -12.35 31.90 37.35
N THR A 339 -13.11 32.49 38.27
CA THR A 339 -13.22 31.96 39.63
C THR A 339 -14.13 30.74 39.71
N THR A 340 -14.00 29.92 40.75
CA THR A 340 -14.86 28.73 40.90
C THR A 340 -16.34 29.10 41.12
N ALA A 341 -16.58 30.30 41.64
CA ALA A 341 -17.91 30.88 41.84
C ALA A 341 -18.52 31.54 40.59
N HIS A 342 -17.80 31.62 39.47
CA HIS A 342 -18.36 32.19 38.25
C HIS A 342 -19.47 31.28 37.69
N ALA A 343 -20.60 31.87 37.28
CA ALA A 343 -21.80 31.14 36.88
C ALA A 343 -21.53 30.05 35.83
N SER A 344 -20.73 30.34 34.80
CA SER A 344 -20.40 29.34 33.76
C SER A 344 -19.59 28.15 34.27
N ILE A 345 -18.76 28.36 35.31
CA ILE A 345 -17.96 27.31 35.94
C ILE A 345 -18.85 26.49 36.86
N THR A 346 -19.69 27.16 37.67
CA THR A 346 -20.66 26.50 38.55
C THR A 346 -21.65 25.67 37.73
N ASP A 347 -22.19 26.18 36.63
CA ASP A 347 -23.10 25.44 35.75
C ASP A 347 -22.43 24.20 35.15
N ALA A 348 -21.17 24.30 34.72
CA ALA A 348 -20.41 23.17 34.21
C ALA A 348 -20.13 22.11 35.29
N GLN A 349 -19.81 22.56 36.51
CA GLN A 349 -19.60 21.69 37.66
C GLN A 349 -20.90 20.94 38.03
N VAL A 350 -22.03 21.65 38.15
CA VAL A 350 -23.35 21.06 38.41
C VAL A 350 -23.71 20.05 37.33
N TYR A 351 -23.55 20.42 36.06
CA TYR A 351 -23.85 19.53 34.94
C TYR A 351 -23.01 18.23 34.96
N PHE A 352 -21.74 18.31 35.36
CA PHE A 352 -20.88 17.15 35.53
C PHE A 352 -21.29 16.32 36.76
N ASP A 353 -21.49 16.99 37.91
CA ASP A 353 -21.84 16.35 39.18
C ASP A 353 -23.18 15.64 39.12
N ASP A 354 -24.17 16.21 38.43
CA ASP A 354 -25.46 15.56 38.19
C ASP A 354 -25.26 14.20 37.52
N ALA A 355 -24.46 14.19 36.45
CA ALA A 355 -24.17 12.98 35.71
C ALA A 355 -23.33 11.98 36.52
N TRP A 356 -22.36 12.48 37.30
CA TRP A 356 -21.44 11.67 38.09
C TRP A 356 -22.12 11.02 39.29
N LEU A 357 -22.91 11.80 40.03
CA LEU A 357 -23.57 11.41 41.28
C LEU A 357 -24.96 10.80 41.09
N ASN A 358 -25.51 10.81 39.87
CA ASN A 358 -26.87 10.35 39.57
C ASN A 358 -27.92 11.09 40.42
N THR A 359 -27.90 12.42 40.37
CA THR A 359 -28.83 13.28 41.09
C THR A 359 -30.27 13.12 40.58
N ASP A 360 -31.25 13.59 41.37
CA ASP A 360 -32.68 13.58 41.03
C ASP A 360 -33.29 12.20 40.71
N ASN A 361 -32.73 11.13 41.31
CA ASN A 361 -33.16 9.75 41.09
C ASN A 361 -33.08 9.31 39.61
N ARG A 362 -32.17 9.95 38.84
CA ARG A 362 -31.89 9.63 37.44
C ARG A 362 -30.57 8.88 37.32
N HIS A 363 -30.54 7.88 36.45
CA HIS A 363 -29.33 7.09 36.20
C HIS A 363 -28.61 7.62 34.97
N TYR A 364 -27.71 8.58 35.17
CA TYR A 364 -26.90 9.16 34.09
C TYR A 364 -25.57 8.47 33.88
N SER A 365 -25.02 7.84 34.92
CA SER A 365 -23.77 7.09 34.86
C SER A 365 -23.82 5.79 35.65
N VAL A 366 -23.02 4.83 35.20
CA VAL A 366 -22.80 3.53 35.86
C VAL A 366 -21.32 3.32 36.14
N ASP A 367 -21.03 2.40 37.06
CA ASP A 367 -19.66 2.04 37.39
C ASP A 367 -18.91 1.46 36.19
N TYR A 368 -17.58 1.62 36.19
CA TYR A 368 -16.70 1.08 35.16
C TYR A 368 -16.95 -0.41 34.83
N SER A 369 -17.33 -1.21 35.83
CA SER A 369 -17.60 -2.64 35.70
C SER A 369 -18.74 -2.97 34.73
N HIS A 370 -19.71 -2.08 34.54
CA HIS A 370 -20.92 -2.34 33.74
C HIS A 370 -20.61 -2.59 32.25
N TYR A 371 -19.78 -1.74 31.64
CA TYR A 371 -19.33 -1.88 30.25
C TYR A 371 -17.88 -2.36 30.11
N LYS A 372 -17.31 -2.91 31.19
CA LYS A 372 -15.97 -3.48 31.19
C LYS A 372 -15.89 -4.60 30.15
N ASP A 373 -14.96 -4.48 29.21
CA ASP A 373 -14.71 -5.55 28.25
C ASP A 373 -14.03 -6.74 28.99
N GLY A 374 -14.88 -7.66 29.45
CA GLY A 374 -14.51 -8.90 30.13
C GLY A 374 -14.07 -10.01 29.18
N SER A 375 -14.03 -9.75 27.87
CA SER A 375 -13.67 -10.78 26.88
C SER A 375 -12.18 -11.12 26.95
N LEU A 376 -11.87 -12.06 27.85
CA LEU A 376 -10.65 -12.87 27.80
C LEU A 376 -10.47 -13.50 26.41
N TRP A 377 -11.57 -13.76 25.70
CA TRP A 377 -11.58 -14.23 24.31
C TRP A 377 -11.03 -13.22 23.29
N ARG A 378 -11.29 -11.91 23.38
CA ARG A 378 -10.74 -10.93 22.43
C ARG A 378 -9.28 -10.57 22.73
N ARG A 379 -8.90 -10.51 24.01
CA ARG A 379 -7.47 -10.47 24.43
C ARG A 379 -6.77 -11.77 24.03
N GLY A 380 -7.48 -12.87 24.19
CA GLY A 380 -7.12 -14.22 23.80
C GLY A 380 -6.97 -14.36 22.30
N MET A 381 -7.81 -13.78 21.44
CA MET A 381 -7.66 -13.80 19.98
C MET A 381 -6.46 -12.99 19.51
N ARG A 382 -6.12 -11.88 20.18
CA ARG A 382 -4.91 -11.10 19.91
C ARG A 382 -3.64 -11.84 20.34
N GLN A 383 -3.69 -12.49 21.51
CA GLN A 383 -2.63 -13.35 21.98
C GLN A 383 -2.55 -14.63 21.13
N LEU A 384 -3.68 -15.21 20.73
CA LEU A 384 -3.82 -16.35 19.81
C LEU A 384 -3.32 -15.99 18.42
N PHE A 385 -3.50 -14.79 17.90
CA PHE A 385 -2.89 -14.42 16.61
C PHE A 385 -1.36 -14.43 16.72
N LEU A 386 -0.81 -13.91 17.82
CA LEU A 386 0.62 -13.94 18.12
C LEU A 386 1.12 -15.37 18.42
N SER A 387 0.34 -16.15 19.16
CA SER A 387 0.60 -17.54 19.52
C SER A 387 0.35 -18.48 18.36
N PHE A 388 -0.50 -18.16 17.40
CA PHE A 388 -0.75 -18.93 16.17
C PHE A 388 0.40 -18.70 15.19
N SER A 389 1.02 -17.51 15.17
CA SER A 389 2.29 -17.29 14.48
C SER A 389 3.46 -18.08 15.10
N ILE A 390 3.47 -18.22 16.44
CA ILE A 390 4.50 -19.00 17.17
C ILE A 390 4.23 -20.50 17.11
N ILE A 391 2.96 -20.91 17.18
CA ILE A 391 2.50 -22.30 17.03
C ILE A 391 2.68 -22.73 15.58
N ALA A 392 2.45 -21.88 14.56
CA ALA A 392 2.79 -22.19 13.17
C ALA A 392 4.29 -22.42 12.98
N LEU A 393 5.14 -21.68 13.71
CA LEU A 393 6.60 -21.90 13.77
C LEU A 393 6.97 -23.21 14.49
N LEU A 394 6.25 -23.57 15.56
CA LEU A 394 6.47 -24.81 16.31
C LEU A 394 5.83 -26.04 15.64
N PHE A 395 4.78 -25.87 14.83
CA PHE A 395 4.13 -26.92 14.04
C PHE A 395 5.04 -27.35 12.88
N TRP A 396 5.80 -26.40 12.31
CA TRP A 396 6.91 -26.69 11.39
C TRP A 396 8.05 -27.48 12.06
N ALA A 397 8.27 -27.32 13.37
CA ALA A 397 9.30 -28.06 14.10
C ALA A 397 8.86 -29.48 14.52
N VAL A 398 7.56 -29.76 14.58
CA VAL A 398 7.01 -31.08 14.99
C VAL A 398 6.77 -32.00 13.79
N LEU A 399 6.64 -31.46 12.57
CA LEU A 399 6.53 -32.25 11.33
C LEU A 399 7.86 -32.92 10.90
N ALA A 400 8.98 -32.63 11.59
CA ALA A 400 10.30 -33.21 11.35
C ALA A 400 10.53 -34.55 12.09
N SER A 401 9.48 -35.34 12.30
CA SER A 401 9.60 -36.71 12.81
C SER A 401 8.96 -37.67 11.80
N SER A 402 9.70 -38.06 10.76
CA SER A 402 9.31 -39.18 9.92
C SER A 402 9.85 -40.48 10.50
N THR A 403 8.93 -41.41 10.70
CA THR A 403 9.15 -42.81 11.04
C THR A 403 9.70 -43.56 9.83
N ALA A 404 10.71 -44.40 10.05
CA ALA A 404 11.30 -45.26 9.04
C ALA A 404 10.46 -46.50 8.70
N SER A 405 10.75 -47.01 7.49
CA SER A 405 10.55 -48.36 6.94
C SER A 405 9.25 -48.66 6.18
N ALA A 406 9.37 -48.60 4.84
CA ALA A 406 9.10 -49.72 3.96
C ALA A 406 10.18 -49.74 2.86
N GLU A 407 10.63 -50.94 2.48
CA GLU A 407 11.57 -51.18 1.38
C GLU A 407 10.95 -50.72 0.04
N GLU A 408 11.38 -49.56 -0.46
CA GLU A 408 10.78 -48.88 -1.62
C GLU A 408 11.78 -48.71 -2.77
N VAL A 409 11.28 -48.71 -4.01
CA VAL A 409 12.00 -48.24 -5.20
C VAL A 409 11.53 -46.83 -5.50
N TRP A 410 12.46 -45.88 -5.55
CA TRP A 410 12.13 -44.47 -5.75
C TRP A 410 12.05 -44.16 -7.25
N LEU A 411 11.14 -43.25 -7.62
CA LEU A 411 10.96 -42.80 -9.00
C LEU A 411 11.05 -41.28 -9.05
N VAL A 412 12.02 -40.75 -9.80
CA VAL A 412 12.17 -39.32 -10.08
C VAL A 412 12.01 -39.05 -11.57
N ASP A 413 11.24 -38.02 -11.91
CA ASP A 413 11.03 -37.59 -13.30
C ASP A 413 12.08 -36.57 -13.74
N LEU A 414 12.76 -36.87 -14.85
CA LEU A 414 13.66 -35.96 -15.56
C LEU A 414 13.05 -35.60 -16.92
N LYS A 415 12.21 -34.56 -16.93
CA LYS A 415 11.49 -34.09 -18.11
C LYS A 415 11.99 -32.73 -18.59
N GLY A 416 12.17 -32.59 -19.91
CA GLY A 416 12.61 -31.33 -20.51
C GLY A 416 14.13 -31.17 -20.50
N SER A 417 14.62 -29.93 -20.57
CA SER A 417 16.05 -29.62 -20.65
C SER A 417 16.78 -29.99 -19.35
N VAL A 418 17.93 -30.67 -19.44
CA VAL A 418 18.77 -30.97 -18.27
C VAL A 418 19.46 -29.69 -17.80
N GLY A 419 18.97 -29.14 -16.68
CA GLY A 419 19.47 -27.91 -16.08
C GLY A 419 19.73 -28.06 -14.57
N PRO A 420 20.21 -26.99 -13.90
CA PRO A 420 20.58 -27.05 -12.49
C PRO A 420 19.44 -27.51 -11.57
N ALA A 421 18.20 -27.08 -11.83
CA ALA A 421 17.04 -27.44 -11.02
C ALA A 421 16.68 -28.94 -11.13
N SER A 422 16.76 -29.52 -12.32
CA SER A 422 16.46 -30.93 -12.54
C SER A 422 17.58 -31.83 -12.00
N VAL A 423 18.83 -31.36 -12.08
CA VAL A 423 19.99 -32.08 -11.52
C VAL A 423 20.00 -32.04 -9.99
N ASP A 424 19.74 -30.88 -9.37
CA ASP A 424 19.62 -30.75 -7.91
C ASP A 424 18.51 -31.67 -7.36
N LEU A 425 17.38 -31.78 -8.06
CA LEU A 425 16.31 -32.71 -7.69
C LEU A 425 16.76 -34.18 -7.73
N VAL A 426 17.41 -34.62 -8.81
CA VAL A 426 17.84 -36.02 -8.94
C VAL A 426 18.97 -36.35 -7.96
N ILE A 427 19.94 -35.46 -7.75
CA ILE A 427 21.03 -35.66 -6.78
C ILE A 427 20.47 -35.79 -5.36
N ARG A 428 19.56 -34.89 -4.96
CA ARG A 428 18.90 -35.02 -3.65
C ARG A 428 18.05 -36.29 -3.56
N SER A 429 17.40 -36.69 -4.64
CA SER A 429 16.65 -37.95 -4.66
C SER A 429 17.57 -39.17 -4.48
N ILE A 430 18.83 -39.11 -4.92
CA ILE A 430 19.83 -40.15 -4.66
C ILE A 430 20.21 -40.15 -3.18
N GLU A 431 20.49 -38.98 -2.60
CA GLU A 431 20.86 -38.82 -1.19
C GLU A 431 19.71 -39.25 -0.26
N ASP A 432 18.49 -38.77 -0.49
CA ASP A 432 17.31 -39.09 0.31
C ASP A 432 16.94 -40.59 0.20
N ALA A 433 17.09 -41.18 -0.99
CA ALA A 433 16.85 -42.61 -1.20
C ALA A 433 17.91 -43.47 -0.48
N ASP A 434 19.17 -43.03 -0.41
CA ASP A 434 20.21 -43.69 0.39
C ASP A 434 19.91 -43.59 1.90
N GLU A 435 19.61 -42.39 2.40
CA GLU A 435 19.30 -42.16 3.81
C GLU A 435 18.06 -42.94 4.30
N THR A 436 17.08 -43.16 3.42
CA THR A 436 15.86 -43.91 3.71
C THR A 436 16.01 -45.42 3.49
N GLY A 437 17.13 -45.87 2.92
CA GLY A 437 17.42 -47.29 2.65
C GLY A 437 16.62 -47.87 1.48
N ALA A 438 16.36 -47.07 0.43
CA ALA A 438 15.69 -47.52 -0.78
C ALA A 438 16.53 -48.54 -1.55
N HIS A 439 15.88 -49.51 -2.21
CA HIS A 439 16.57 -50.54 -2.98
C HIS A 439 17.20 -50.01 -4.28
N ALA A 440 16.57 -49.00 -4.88
CA ALA A 440 17.04 -48.37 -6.10
C ALA A 440 16.32 -47.04 -6.38
N LEU A 441 16.93 -46.20 -7.22
CA LEU A 441 16.33 -45.00 -7.79
C LEU A 441 16.13 -45.16 -9.30
N ILE A 442 14.89 -45.06 -9.77
CA ILE A 442 14.53 -44.98 -11.19
C ILE A 442 14.46 -43.51 -11.60
N VAL A 443 15.30 -43.11 -12.55
CA VAL A 443 15.24 -41.81 -13.23
C VAL A 443 14.45 -41.98 -14.52
N ARG A 444 13.17 -41.58 -14.52
CA ARG A 444 12.32 -41.64 -15.71
C ARG A 444 12.56 -40.42 -16.59
N MET A 445 13.03 -40.64 -17.82
CA MET A 445 13.57 -39.57 -18.66
C MET A 445 12.78 -39.32 -19.94
N ASP A 446 12.52 -38.04 -20.19
CA ASP A 446 12.11 -37.49 -21.48
C ASP A 446 12.81 -36.14 -21.71
N THR A 447 14.00 -36.17 -22.31
CA THR A 447 14.88 -35.01 -22.44
C THR A 447 15.43 -34.84 -23.86
N PRO A 448 15.36 -33.61 -24.44
CA PRO A 448 16.04 -33.28 -25.69
C PRO A 448 17.55 -33.02 -25.53
N GLY A 449 18.07 -32.92 -24.29
CA GLY A 449 19.43 -32.47 -23.99
C GLY A 449 19.47 -31.44 -22.87
N GLY A 450 20.62 -30.80 -22.67
CA GLY A 450 20.76 -29.76 -21.65
C GLY A 450 22.19 -29.22 -21.53
N LEU A 451 22.47 -28.53 -20.43
CA LEU A 451 23.78 -27.90 -20.18
C LEU A 451 24.85 -28.96 -19.88
N ASP A 452 26.02 -28.87 -20.53
CA ASP A 452 27.14 -29.81 -20.34
C ASP A 452 27.55 -29.95 -18.88
N LYS A 453 27.67 -28.83 -18.16
CA LYS A 453 28.00 -28.84 -16.72
C LYS A 453 26.96 -29.63 -15.91
N ALA A 454 25.68 -29.35 -16.11
CA ALA A 454 24.59 -30.02 -15.39
C ALA A 454 24.58 -31.53 -15.67
N MET A 455 24.81 -31.93 -16.93
CA MET A 455 24.96 -33.32 -17.32
C MET A 455 26.12 -34.00 -16.59
N ARG A 456 27.31 -33.38 -16.58
CA ARG A 456 28.51 -33.94 -15.93
C ARG A 456 28.34 -34.05 -14.41
N ASP A 457 27.76 -33.03 -13.78
CA ASP A 457 27.48 -33.03 -12.35
C ASP A 457 26.54 -34.21 -11.98
N LEU A 458 25.50 -34.45 -12.78
CA LEU A 458 24.59 -35.58 -12.58
C LEU A 458 25.26 -36.94 -12.85
N VAL A 459 26.05 -37.05 -13.93
CA VAL A 459 26.81 -38.29 -14.20
C VAL A 459 27.75 -38.61 -13.05
N GLN A 460 28.49 -37.62 -12.52
CA GLN A 460 29.36 -37.82 -11.36
C GLN A 460 28.59 -38.32 -10.14
N ALA A 461 27.43 -37.73 -9.85
CA ALA A 461 26.57 -38.17 -8.75
C ALA A 461 26.07 -39.61 -8.94
N ILE A 462 25.70 -40.01 -10.16
CA ILE A 462 25.29 -41.38 -10.48
C ILE A 462 26.44 -42.37 -10.29
N LEU A 463 27.65 -42.01 -10.72
CA LEU A 463 28.83 -42.86 -10.59
C LEU A 463 29.28 -43.03 -9.13
N ALA A 464 29.07 -42.00 -8.30
CA ALA A 464 29.36 -42.01 -6.87
C ALA A 464 28.16 -42.45 -6.00
N SER A 465 27.08 -42.93 -6.62
CA SER A 465 25.87 -43.27 -5.90
C SER A 465 26.03 -44.58 -5.10
N PRO A 466 25.68 -44.59 -3.79
CA PRO A 466 25.69 -45.79 -2.97
C PRO A 466 24.51 -46.73 -3.27
N ILE A 467 23.47 -46.24 -3.93
CA ILE A 467 22.30 -47.02 -4.34
C ILE A 467 22.27 -47.24 -5.86
N PRO A 468 21.69 -48.35 -6.34
CA PRO A 468 21.47 -48.56 -7.76
C PRO A 468 20.60 -47.48 -8.42
N VAL A 469 21.16 -46.79 -9.41
CA VAL A 469 20.43 -45.84 -10.27
C VAL A 469 20.07 -46.48 -11.62
N ILE A 470 18.77 -46.57 -11.93
CA ILE A 470 18.22 -47.08 -13.19
C ILE A 470 17.72 -45.91 -14.03
N SER A 471 18.23 -45.78 -15.26
CA SER A 471 17.63 -44.86 -16.23
C SER A 471 16.48 -45.54 -16.98
N TYR A 472 15.32 -44.89 -17.04
CA TYR A 472 14.16 -45.40 -17.76
C TYR A 472 13.63 -44.37 -18.76
N VAL A 473 13.91 -44.57 -20.06
CA VAL A 473 13.39 -43.67 -21.11
C VAL A 473 11.92 -44.01 -21.37
N ALA A 474 11.02 -43.17 -20.87
CA ALA A 474 9.58 -43.39 -20.88
C ALA A 474 8.83 -42.07 -20.65
N PRO A 475 7.54 -41.96 -21.01
CA PRO A 475 6.66 -42.98 -21.60
C PRO A 475 6.94 -43.24 -23.09
N ASN A 476 6.10 -44.04 -23.77
CA ASN A 476 6.16 -44.21 -25.23
C ASN A 476 6.20 -42.83 -25.93
N GLY A 477 7.13 -42.65 -26.87
CA GLY A 477 7.37 -41.38 -27.55
C GLY A 477 8.42 -40.47 -26.90
N ALA A 478 8.87 -40.79 -25.67
CA ALA A 478 9.95 -40.09 -25.00
C ALA A 478 11.31 -40.32 -25.67
N ARG A 479 12.28 -39.48 -25.29
CA ARG A 479 13.66 -39.58 -25.77
C ARG A 479 14.71 -39.31 -24.69
N ALA A 480 15.88 -39.91 -24.85
CA ALA A 480 17.09 -39.59 -24.11
C ALA A 480 18.15 -39.04 -25.07
N ALA A 481 17.92 -37.81 -25.55
CA ALA A 481 18.81 -37.17 -26.51
C ALA A 481 19.91 -36.36 -25.81
N SER A 482 21.06 -36.20 -26.48
CA SER A 482 22.17 -35.36 -26.01
C SER A 482 22.59 -35.73 -24.57
N ALA A 483 22.46 -34.83 -23.60
CA ALA A 483 22.74 -35.09 -22.19
C ALA A 483 22.07 -36.37 -21.64
N GLY A 484 20.85 -36.69 -22.09
CA GLY A 484 20.13 -37.89 -21.68
C GLY A 484 20.88 -39.19 -22.02
N THR A 485 21.64 -39.21 -23.13
CA THR A 485 22.44 -40.39 -23.52
C THR A 485 23.59 -40.63 -22.54
N TYR A 486 24.27 -39.57 -22.10
CA TYR A 486 25.35 -39.66 -21.10
C TYR A 486 24.82 -40.16 -19.76
N ILE A 487 23.67 -39.65 -19.32
CA ILE A 487 23.01 -40.08 -18.08
C ILE A 487 22.63 -41.56 -18.15
N SER A 488 22.05 -42.01 -19.27
CA SER A 488 21.78 -43.44 -19.50
C SER A 488 23.04 -44.30 -19.47
N TYR A 489 24.13 -43.83 -20.10
CA TYR A 489 25.41 -44.55 -20.13
C TYR A 489 26.10 -44.61 -18.77
N ALA A 490 25.88 -43.63 -17.89
CA ALA A 490 26.42 -43.63 -16.53
C ALA A 490 25.63 -44.53 -15.57
N SER A 491 24.32 -44.71 -15.83
CA SER A 491 23.40 -45.44 -14.97
C SER A 491 23.78 -46.91 -14.83
N HIS A 492 23.45 -47.50 -13.67
CA HIS A 492 23.73 -48.90 -13.35
C HIS A 492 22.97 -49.83 -14.29
N ILE A 493 21.69 -49.50 -14.54
CA ILE A 493 20.84 -50.18 -15.52
C ILE A 493 20.20 -49.13 -16.43
N ALA A 494 20.15 -49.40 -17.74
CA ALA A 494 19.50 -48.57 -18.75
C ALA A 494 18.33 -49.33 -19.36
N VAL A 495 17.14 -48.74 -19.26
CA VAL A 495 15.88 -49.34 -19.72
C VAL A 495 15.17 -48.36 -20.64
N MET A 496 14.54 -48.87 -21.70
CA MET A 496 13.71 -48.05 -22.60
C MET A 496 12.29 -48.59 -22.73
N ALA A 497 11.31 -47.71 -22.81
CA ALA A 497 9.95 -48.08 -23.20
C ALA A 497 9.84 -48.28 -24.73
N PRO A 498 8.87 -49.06 -25.22
CA PRO A 498 8.60 -49.15 -26.66
C PRO A 498 8.40 -47.77 -27.31
N ALA A 499 8.78 -47.63 -28.58
CA ALA A 499 8.65 -46.38 -29.33
C ALA A 499 9.37 -45.15 -28.71
N THR A 500 10.47 -45.36 -27.99
CA THR A 500 11.38 -44.30 -27.52
C THR A 500 12.70 -44.29 -28.31
N ASN A 501 13.49 -43.22 -28.16
CA ASN A 501 14.78 -43.07 -28.83
C ASN A 501 15.93 -42.57 -27.92
N ILE A 502 17.17 -42.91 -28.26
CA ILE A 502 18.41 -42.52 -27.54
C ILE A 502 19.52 -42.16 -28.53
N GLY A 503 20.24 -41.07 -28.26
CA GLY A 503 21.40 -40.64 -29.06
C GLY A 503 21.43 -39.13 -29.36
N SER A 504 21.93 -38.75 -30.54
CA SER A 504 22.14 -37.36 -30.96
C SER A 504 22.95 -36.56 -29.94
N SER A 505 24.16 -37.05 -29.66
CA SER A 505 25.00 -36.63 -28.53
C SER A 505 26.12 -35.64 -28.89
N THR A 506 26.05 -35.01 -30.06
CA THR A 506 27.04 -34.03 -30.51
C THR A 506 26.98 -32.75 -29.68
N PRO A 507 28.09 -32.30 -29.06
CA PRO A 507 28.14 -31.02 -28.36
C PRO A 507 27.95 -29.85 -29.32
N VAL A 508 27.19 -28.84 -28.89
CA VAL A 508 27.01 -27.59 -29.61
C VAL A 508 27.45 -26.41 -28.72
N SER A 509 28.37 -25.60 -29.21
CA SER A 509 28.86 -24.41 -28.50
C SER A 509 27.91 -23.24 -28.75
N ILE A 510 27.32 -22.70 -27.69
CA ILE A 510 26.56 -21.44 -27.71
C ILE A 510 27.58 -20.31 -27.48
N ALA A 511 28.33 -19.94 -28.51
CA ALA A 511 29.23 -18.79 -28.44
C ALA A 511 28.48 -17.52 -28.89
N PRO A 512 28.69 -16.35 -28.24
CA PRO A 512 28.13 -15.10 -28.73
C PRO A 512 28.80 -14.75 -30.05
N GLN A 513 28.03 -14.64 -31.14
CA GLN A 513 28.55 -14.12 -32.40
C GLN A 513 28.86 -12.63 -32.22
N GLY A 514 30.14 -12.31 -32.07
CA GLY A 514 30.65 -10.96 -32.01
C GLY A 514 32.07 -10.89 -32.55
N LEU A 515 32.18 -10.40 -33.79
CA LEU A 515 33.37 -10.10 -34.62
C LEU A 515 33.82 -11.23 -35.57
N PRO A 516 33.97 -10.94 -36.89
CA PRO A 516 34.53 -11.89 -37.84
C PRO A 516 36.03 -12.04 -37.59
N ALA A 517 36.46 -13.23 -37.18
CA ALA A 517 37.87 -13.60 -37.21
C ALA A 517 38.23 -13.98 -38.65
N GLU A 518 38.84 -13.04 -39.37
CA GLU A 518 39.58 -13.32 -40.60
C GLU A 518 40.69 -14.34 -40.28
N ALA A 519 40.57 -15.55 -40.85
CA ALA A 519 41.65 -16.53 -40.82
C ALA A 519 42.73 -16.09 -41.83
N PRO A 520 44.03 -16.13 -41.50
CA PRO A 520 45.08 -15.87 -42.47
C PRO A 520 45.14 -17.04 -43.47
N ALA A 521 44.96 -16.73 -44.75
CA ALA A 521 45.17 -17.69 -45.83
C ALA A 521 46.63 -18.18 -45.84
N GLN A 522 46.82 -19.49 -45.74
CA GLN A 522 48.08 -20.13 -46.15
C GLN A 522 48.09 -20.28 -47.67
N PRO A 523 49.12 -19.78 -48.38
CA PRO A 523 49.25 -19.98 -49.81
C PRO A 523 49.97 -21.31 -50.11
N GLY A 524 49.30 -22.22 -50.80
CA GLY A 524 49.97 -23.32 -51.53
C GLY A 524 49.32 -24.68 -51.43
N ALA A 525 48.31 -24.94 -52.28
CA ALA A 525 48.05 -26.25 -52.90
C ALA A 525 47.16 -26.04 -54.15
N PRO A 526 47.30 -26.85 -55.21
CA PRO A 526 46.85 -26.50 -56.55
C PRO A 526 45.33 -26.64 -56.73
N VAL A 527 44.79 -25.80 -57.60
CA VAL A 527 43.44 -25.89 -58.16
C VAL A 527 43.47 -26.96 -59.24
N GLU A 528 42.66 -28.01 -59.08
CA GLU A 528 42.16 -28.82 -60.19
C GLU A 528 40.65 -28.60 -60.26
N ASP A 529 40.21 -28.25 -61.47
CA ASP A 529 38.83 -28.01 -61.87
C ASP A 529 38.05 -29.33 -61.89
N ASP A 530 36.94 -29.40 -61.15
CA ASP A 530 35.86 -30.36 -61.44
C ASP A 530 34.53 -29.60 -61.49
N GLU A 531 34.03 -29.44 -62.72
CA GLU A 531 32.67 -29.08 -63.06
C GLU A 531 31.73 -30.26 -62.74
N ASP A 532 31.04 -30.23 -61.60
CA ASP A 532 29.62 -30.59 -61.60
C ASP A 532 28.91 -30.12 -60.31
N ALA A 533 28.08 -29.11 -60.48
CA ALA A 533 27.27 -28.51 -59.43
C ALA A 533 25.86 -29.14 -59.44
N SER A 534 25.64 -30.19 -58.63
CA SER A 534 24.29 -30.54 -58.19
C SER A 534 24.27 -31.41 -56.93
N SER A 535 24.52 -30.78 -55.78
CA SER A 535 23.93 -31.07 -54.45
C SER A 535 24.53 -30.09 -53.44
N PRO A 536 23.77 -29.51 -52.49
CA PRO A 536 24.39 -28.85 -51.35
C PRO A 536 25.24 -29.90 -50.62
N PRO A 537 26.46 -29.59 -50.14
CA PRO A 537 27.16 -30.50 -49.26
C PRO A 537 26.25 -30.75 -48.05
N ALA A 538 26.01 -32.02 -47.70
CA ALA A 538 25.38 -32.34 -46.43
C ALA A 538 26.18 -31.60 -45.33
N PRO A 539 25.52 -30.90 -44.39
CA PRO A 539 26.23 -30.18 -43.34
C PRO A 539 27.14 -31.18 -42.62
N SER A 540 28.45 -30.96 -42.68
CA SER A 540 29.39 -31.77 -41.93
C SER A 540 29.10 -31.53 -40.46
N VAL A 541 28.61 -32.56 -39.76
CA VAL A 541 28.38 -32.56 -38.31
C VAL A 541 29.69 -32.29 -37.54
N MET A 542 30.83 -32.40 -38.21
CA MET A 542 32.16 -32.13 -37.67
C MET A 542 32.52 -30.63 -37.77
N PRO A 543 32.83 -29.97 -36.65
CA PRO A 543 33.33 -28.59 -36.64
C PRO A 543 34.65 -28.45 -37.41
N THR A 544 34.76 -27.42 -38.25
CA THR A 544 35.95 -27.12 -39.07
C THR A 544 37.07 -26.46 -38.26
N ASP A 545 36.75 -25.88 -37.11
CA ASP A 545 37.69 -25.17 -36.24
C ASP A 545 38.42 -26.14 -35.27
N ALA A 546 39.63 -25.75 -34.84
CA ALA A 546 40.44 -26.59 -33.96
C ALA A 546 39.83 -26.77 -32.56
N MET A 547 38.99 -25.82 -32.11
CA MET A 547 38.34 -25.87 -30.79
C MET A 547 37.14 -26.81 -30.81
N GLY A 548 36.24 -26.70 -31.80
CA GLY A 548 35.12 -27.63 -31.94
C GLY A 548 35.57 -29.09 -32.04
N ARG A 549 36.66 -29.38 -32.78
CA ARG A 549 37.22 -30.75 -32.83
C ARG A 549 37.71 -31.24 -31.47
N LYS A 550 38.27 -30.37 -30.63
CA LYS A 550 38.66 -30.74 -29.26
C LYS A 550 37.44 -31.07 -28.40
N VAL A 551 36.38 -30.28 -28.48
CA VAL A 551 35.14 -30.50 -27.73
C VAL A 551 34.48 -31.83 -28.15
N VAL A 552 34.38 -32.10 -29.45
CA VAL A 552 33.84 -33.37 -29.95
C VAL A 552 34.69 -34.56 -29.50
N ASN A 553 36.02 -34.46 -29.58
CA ASN A 553 36.91 -35.54 -29.14
C ASN A 553 36.83 -35.79 -27.62
N ASP A 554 36.71 -34.73 -26.81
CA ASP A 554 36.48 -34.85 -25.37
C ASP A 554 35.16 -35.56 -25.07
N ALA A 555 34.09 -35.16 -25.76
CA ALA A 555 32.76 -35.75 -25.61
C ALA A 555 32.70 -37.22 -26.04
N VAL A 556 33.42 -37.59 -27.11
CA VAL A 556 33.59 -38.99 -27.55
C VAL A 556 34.32 -39.79 -26.46
N ALA A 557 35.49 -39.30 -26.01
CA ALA A 557 36.28 -39.97 -24.99
C ALA A 557 35.50 -40.15 -23.69
N TYR A 558 34.73 -39.14 -23.29
CA TYR A 558 33.90 -39.19 -22.10
C TYR A 558 32.79 -40.24 -22.20
N LEU A 559 32.03 -40.27 -23.31
CA LEU A 559 30.96 -41.26 -23.49
C LEU A 559 31.50 -42.68 -23.64
N GLN A 560 32.63 -42.86 -24.33
CA GLN A 560 33.32 -44.15 -24.43
C GLN A 560 33.82 -44.62 -23.06
N GLY A 561 34.36 -43.74 -22.23
CA GLY A 561 34.74 -44.08 -20.86
C GLY A 561 33.57 -44.60 -20.01
N LEU A 562 32.39 -43.98 -20.14
CA LEU A 562 31.16 -44.49 -19.51
C LEU A 562 30.72 -45.84 -20.09
N ALA A 563 30.86 -46.01 -21.41
CA ALA A 563 30.53 -47.25 -22.11
C ALA A 563 31.42 -48.41 -21.64
N GLU A 564 32.73 -48.20 -21.56
CA GLU A 564 33.71 -49.16 -21.02
C GLU A 564 33.36 -49.54 -19.58
N LEU A 565 33.10 -48.55 -18.73
CA LEU A 565 32.79 -48.75 -17.31
C LEU A 565 31.54 -49.62 -17.11
N ARG A 566 30.52 -49.45 -17.94
CA ARG A 566 29.23 -50.15 -17.81
C ARG A 566 29.04 -51.29 -18.83
N GLY A 567 30.07 -51.64 -19.60
CA GLY A 567 30.02 -52.73 -20.57
C GLY A 567 29.08 -52.49 -21.76
N ARG A 568 28.85 -51.23 -22.14
CA ARG A 568 27.95 -50.82 -23.25
C ARG A 568 28.71 -50.60 -24.56
N ASN A 569 27.99 -50.52 -25.67
CA ASN A 569 28.57 -50.42 -27.02
C ASN A 569 29.45 -49.18 -27.23
N LEU A 570 30.76 -49.41 -27.37
CA LEU A 570 31.79 -48.38 -27.59
C LEU A 570 31.76 -47.75 -28.98
N GLU A 571 31.50 -48.55 -30.01
CA GLU A 571 31.46 -48.08 -31.40
C GLU A 571 30.27 -47.14 -31.59
N TRP A 572 29.11 -47.50 -31.02
CA TRP A 572 27.94 -46.64 -31.06
C TRP A 572 28.11 -45.37 -30.21
N ALA A 573 28.77 -45.44 -29.06
CA ALA A 573 29.06 -44.27 -28.22
C ALA A 573 29.87 -43.21 -29.00
N GLU A 574 30.83 -43.61 -29.83
CA GLU A 574 31.52 -42.67 -30.71
C GLU A 574 30.60 -42.13 -31.82
N LYS A 575 29.84 -43.03 -32.44
CA LYS A 575 28.97 -42.69 -33.57
C LYS A 575 27.87 -41.68 -33.20
N THR A 576 27.24 -41.80 -32.04
CA THR A 576 26.21 -40.86 -31.58
C THR A 576 26.76 -39.44 -31.37
N VAL A 577 28.03 -39.31 -30.98
CA VAL A 577 28.68 -38.01 -30.77
C VAL A 577 29.19 -37.42 -32.09
N ARG A 578 29.87 -38.21 -32.93
CA ARG A 578 30.46 -37.71 -34.19
C ARG A 578 29.45 -37.51 -35.32
N GLU A 579 28.48 -38.40 -35.43
CA GLU A 579 27.52 -38.44 -36.55
C GLU A 579 26.11 -38.03 -36.12
N GLY A 580 25.87 -37.80 -34.81
CA GLY A 580 24.54 -37.49 -34.30
C GLY A 580 23.56 -38.68 -34.36
N ALA A 581 24.08 -39.91 -34.45
CA ALA A 581 23.29 -41.13 -34.61
C ALA A 581 22.26 -41.33 -33.49
N ASN A 582 21.13 -41.96 -33.81
CA ASN A 582 20.00 -42.11 -32.89
C ASN A 582 19.37 -43.51 -33.07
N LEU A 583 19.04 -44.19 -31.98
CA LEU A 583 18.50 -45.55 -31.98
C LEU A 583 17.11 -45.63 -31.39
N ARG A 584 16.32 -46.60 -31.88
CA ARG A 584 15.03 -47.00 -31.30
C ARG A 584 15.26 -48.08 -30.24
N ALA A 585 14.38 -48.17 -29.24
CA ALA A 585 14.51 -49.10 -28.11
C ALA A 585 14.91 -50.55 -28.48
N SER A 586 14.30 -51.17 -29.49
CA SER A 586 14.62 -52.55 -29.89
C SER A 586 16.06 -52.70 -30.43
N VAL A 587 16.51 -51.74 -31.24
CA VAL A 587 17.86 -51.75 -31.83
C VAL A 587 18.90 -51.39 -30.78
N ALA A 588 18.56 -50.48 -29.86
CA ALA A 588 19.42 -50.14 -28.73
C ALA A 588 19.70 -51.37 -27.85
N LEU A 589 18.69 -52.23 -27.62
CA LEU A 589 18.88 -53.49 -26.90
C LEU A 589 19.76 -54.47 -27.69
N GLU A 590 19.47 -54.70 -28.98
CA GLU A 590 20.27 -55.59 -29.85
C GLU A 590 21.74 -55.17 -29.94
N MET A 591 22.00 -53.86 -29.95
CA MET A 591 23.35 -53.30 -30.02
C MET A 591 24.03 -53.20 -28.66
N ASN A 592 23.42 -53.61 -27.55
CA ASN A 592 23.95 -53.47 -26.19
C ASN A 592 24.26 -52.01 -25.80
N VAL A 593 23.35 -51.10 -26.18
CA VAL A 593 23.34 -49.68 -25.78
C VAL A 593 22.52 -49.50 -24.49
N ILE A 594 21.54 -50.38 -24.28
CA ILE A 594 20.69 -50.47 -23.08
C ILE A 594 20.59 -51.93 -22.63
N ASP A 595 20.14 -52.15 -21.40
CA ASP A 595 20.06 -53.46 -20.78
C ASP A 595 18.70 -54.14 -21.01
N PHE A 596 17.60 -53.37 -20.98
CA PHE A 596 16.24 -53.92 -21.11
C PHE A 596 15.27 -53.02 -21.86
N VAL A 597 14.18 -53.61 -22.36
CA VAL A 597 13.01 -52.89 -22.88
C VAL A 597 11.79 -53.25 -22.04
N ALA A 598 11.17 -52.25 -21.39
CA ALA A 598 10.06 -52.43 -20.46
C ALA A 598 8.88 -51.50 -20.80
N LYS A 599 7.66 -52.04 -20.91
CA LYS A 599 6.46 -51.30 -21.34
C LYS A 599 5.89 -50.36 -20.26
N ASP A 600 6.14 -50.67 -19.00
CA ASP A 600 5.63 -49.97 -17.83
C ASP A 600 6.56 -50.24 -16.63
N LEU A 601 6.35 -49.54 -15.51
CA LEU A 601 7.18 -49.69 -14.31
C LEU A 601 7.10 -51.10 -13.72
N GLU A 602 5.92 -51.74 -13.76
CA GLU A 602 5.74 -53.11 -13.24
C GLU A 602 6.58 -54.12 -14.03
N SER A 603 6.59 -54.03 -15.36
CA SER A 603 7.46 -54.87 -16.19
C SER A 603 8.94 -54.54 -16.02
N LEU A 604 9.30 -53.28 -15.77
CA LEU A 604 10.66 -52.88 -15.47
C LEU A 604 11.15 -53.55 -14.19
N LEU A 605 10.41 -53.41 -13.08
CA LEU A 605 10.77 -53.98 -11.78
C LEU A 605 10.95 -55.50 -11.88
N ASN A 606 10.02 -56.20 -12.54
CA ASN A 606 10.13 -57.65 -12.73
C ASN A 606 11.33 -58.08 -13.59
N LEU A 607 11.83 -57.22 -14.50
CA LEU A 607 12.99 -57.53 -15.36
C LEU A 607 14.32 -57.31 -14.65
N ILE A 608 14.39 -56.32 -13.75
CA ILE A 608 15.63 -55.98 -13.03
C ILE A 608 15.76 -56.73 -11.69
N ASP A 609 14.69 -57.40 -11.25
CA ASP A 609 14.70 -58.22 -10.05
C ASP A 609 15.76 -59.33 -10.09
N GLY A 610 16.51 -59.45 -9.00
CA GLY A 610 17.62 -60.39 -8.85
C GLY A 610 18.89 -60.04 -9.63
N GLN A 611 18.94 -58.89 -10.34
CA GLN A 611 20.17 -58.43 -10.99
C GLN A 611 21.18 -57.94 -9.97
N VAL A 612 22.46 -58.21 -10.21
CA VAL A 612 23.57 -57.73 -9.37
C VAL A 612 24.24 -56.57 -10.08
N VAL A 613 24.34 -55.43 -9.40
CA VAL A 613 25.03 -54.23 -9.88
C VAL A 613 26.09 -53.79 -8.89
N ILE A 614 27.12 -53.08 -9.37
CA ILE A 614 28.15 -52.49 -8.52
C ILE A 614 27.76 -51.03 -8.24
N ALA A 615 27.41 -50.72 -6.99
CA ALA A 615 27.10 -49.38 -6.50
C ALA A 615 28.11 -49.01 -5.39
N ASP A 616 28.77 -47.86 -5.53
CA ASP A 616 29.91 -47.42 -4.70
C ASP A 616 31.00 -48.48 -4.40
N GLY A 617 31.20 -49.41 -5.34
CA GLY A 617 32.19 -50.49 -5.21
C GLY A 617 31.69 -51.76 -4.50
N ASP A 618 30.46 -51.76 -3.98
CA ASP A 618 29.81 -52.91 -3.37
C ASP A 618 28.87 -53.62 -4.36
N GLU A 619 28.81 -54.95 -4.29
CA GLU A 619 27.84 -55.74 -5.05
C GLU A 619 26.46 -55.65 -4.38
N VAL A 620 25.52 -54.98 -5.05
CA VAL A 620 24.12 -54.83 -4.62
C VAL A 620 23.24 -55.70 -5.49
N THR A 621 22.45 -56.58 -4.88
CA THR A 621 21.42 -57.36 -5.58
C THR A 621 20.09 -56.63 -5.50
N LEU A 622 19.44 -56.41 -6.64
CA LEU A 622 18.16 -55.71 -6.74
C LEU A 622 17.00 -56.61 -6.29
N ASP A 623 16.34 -56.28 -5.18
CA ASP A 623 15.06 -56.87 -4.76
C ASP A 623 13.92 -55.89 -5.10
N THR A 624 13.28 -56.11 -6.24
CA THR A 624 12.36 -55.15 -6.86
C THR A 624 11.01 -55.78 -7.22
N ALA A 625 10.90 -57.11 -7.22
CA ALA A 625 9.64 -57.81 -7.47
C ALA A 625 8.60 -57.52 -6.37
N GLY A 626 7.56 -56.77 -6.73
CA GLY A 626 6.50 -56.39 -5.79
C GLY A 626 6.88 -55.24 -4.85
N ALA A 627 8.01 -54.58 -5.06
CA ALA A 627 8.40 -53.39 -4.31
C ALA A 627 7.39 -52.24 -4.56
N SER A 628 7.08 -51.47 -3.51
CA SER A 628 6.28 -50.26 -3.65
C SER A 628 7.10 -49.14 -4.28
N ILE A 629 6.48 -48.43 -5.24
CA ILE A 629 7.12 -47.30 -5.91
C ILE A 629 6.80 -46.02 -5.15
N HIS A 630 7.84 -45.36 -4.65
CA HIS A 630 7.73 -44.02 -4.09
C HIS A 630 8.01 -43.00 -5.18
N ILE A 631 6.98 -42.24 -5.58
CA ILE A 631 7.12 -41.19 -6.60
C ILE A 631 7.63 -39.93 -5.90
N VAL A 632 8.81 -39.48 -6.28
CA VAL A 632 9.36 -38.20 -5.84
C VAL A 632 8.55 -37.08 -6.49
N GLU A 633 7.73 -36.40 -5.68
CA GLU A 633 7.03 -35.20 -6.13
C GLU A 633 8.02 -34.03 -6.27
N SER A 634 7.80 -33.18 -7.27
CA SER A 634 8.57 -31.94 -7.43
C SER A 634 8.43 -31.07 -6.18
N ASP A 635 9.56 -30.69 -5.57
CA ASP A 635 9.56 -29.87 -4.37
C ASP A 635 9.45 -28.38 -4.70
N TRP A 636 9.04 -27.57 -3.72
CA TRP A 636 8.89 -26.12 -3.91
C TRP A 636 10.20 -25.44 -4.34
N ARG A 637 11.35 -26.03 -3.99
CA ARG A 637 12.68 -25.53 -4.38
C ARG A 637 12.96 -25.81 -5.85
N HIS A 638 12.67 -27.01 -6.34
CA HIS A 638 12.72 -27.35 -7.76
C HIS A 638 11.79 -26.43 -8.55
N ASP A 639 10.53 -26.29 -8.12
CA ASP A 639 9.56 -25.41 -8.77
C ASP A 639 10.04 -23.96 -8.79
N LEU A 640 10.58 -23.47 -7.68
CA LEU A 640 11.13 -22.11 -7.59
C LEU A 640 12.33 -21.91 -8.50
N LEU A 641 13.30 -22.85 -8.50
CA LEU A 641 14.50 -22.76 -9.33
C LEU A 641 14.13 -22.90 -10.81
N ALA A 642 13.24 -23.83 -11.17
CA ALA A 642 12.72 -23.97 -12.53
C ALA A 642 11.99 -22.71 -12.98
N THR A 643 11.18 -22.12 -12.10
CA THR A 643 10.45 -20.87 -12.36
C THR A 643 11.40 -19.68 -12.55
N ILE A 644 12.43 -19.53 -11.72
CA ILE A 644 13.38 -18.40 -11.83
C ILE A 644 14.34 -18.58 -13.02
N THR A 645 14.61 -19.81 -13.44
CA THR A 645 15.46 -20.11 -14.60
C THR A 645 14.71 -20.06 -15.93
N ASP A 646 13.39 -19.91 -15.92
CA ASP A 646 12.62 -19.58 -17.11
C ASP A 646 12.97 -18.16 -17.62
N PRO A 647 13.38 -17.99 -18.89
CA PRO A 647 13.78 -16.69 -19.45
C PRO A 647 12.70 -15.60 -19.34
N SER A 648 11.43 -15.97 -19.52
CA SER A 648 10.32 -15.01 -19.48
C SER A 648 10.06 -14.52 -18.06
N ILE A 649 10.16 -15.42 -17.08
CA ILE A 649 9.97 -15.08 -15.67
C ILE A 649 11.17 -14.32 -15.14
N ALA A 650 12.41 -14.75 -15.44
CA ALA A 650 13.63 -14.03 -15.09
C ALA A 650 13.60 -12.58 -15.61
N TYR A 651 13.20 -12.40 -16.87
CA TYR A 651 13.03 -11.08 -17.47
C TYR A 651 11.88 -10.28 -16.85
N GLY A 652 10.74 -10.91 -16.58
CA GLY A 652 9.61 -10.28 -15.89
C GLY A 652 9.97 -9.79 -14.49
N LEU A 653 10.72 -10.59 -13.72
CA LEU A 653 11.26 -10.22 -12.41
C LEU A 653 12.21 -9.02 -12.52
N LEU A 654 13.07 -8.96 -13.53
CA LEU A 654 13.95 -7.82 -13.78
C LEU A 654 13.13 -6.54 -14.00
N ILE A 655 12.09 -6.58 -14.86
CA ILE A 655 11.24 -5.43 -15.15
C ILE A 655 10.46 -4.98 -13.90
N VAL A 656 9.79 -5.92 -13.22
CA VAL A 656 9.04 -5.63 -11.98
C VAL A 656 9.95 -5.01 -10.94
N GLY A 657 11.17 -5.55 -10.80
CA GLY A 657 12.14 -5.04 -9.85
C GLY A 657 12.59 -3.61 -10.16
N LEU A 658 12.84 -3.30 -11.44
CA LEU A 658 13.17 -1.95 -11.90
C LEU A 658 12.02 -0.96 -11.63
N TYR A 659 10.76 -1.35 -11.86
CA TYR A 659 9.59 -0.53 -11.55
C TYR A 659 9.38 -0.30 -10.05
N ALA A 660 9.59 -1.33 -9.23
CA ALA A 660 9.45 -1.22 -7.78
C ALA A 660 10.52 -0.27 -7.18
N LEU A 661 11.76 -0.33 -7.70
CA LEU A 661 12.78 0.67 -7.36
C LEU A 661 12.38 2.07 -7.81
N MET A 662 11.85 2.23 -9.02
CA MET A 662 11.35 3.53 -9.50
C MET A 662 10.27 4.11 -8.58
N LEU A 663 9.34 3.29 -8.08
CA LEU A 663 8.29 3.72 -7.16
C LEU A 663 8.84 4.20 -5.80
N GLU A 664 9.90 3.57 -5.28
CA GLU A 664 10.56 4.06 -4.06
C GLU A 664 11.24 5.41 -4.30
N PHE A 665 11.94 5.58 -5.42
CA PHE A 665 12.57 6.86 -5.76
C PHE A 665 11.54 7.99 -5.90
N TYR A 666 10.34 7.69 -6.40
CA TYR A 666 9.27 8.67 -6.54
C TYR A 666 8.54 8.96 -5.21
N ASN A 667 8.38 7.97 -4.34
CA ASN A 667 7.79 8.14 -3.02
C ASN A 667 8.76 7.69 -1.92
N PRO A 668 9.77 8.51 -1.58
CA PRO A 668 10.79 8.13 -0.61
C PRO A 668 10.15 7.76 0.75
N GLY A 669 10.52 6.59 1.29
CA GLY A 669 10.16 6.17 2.63
C GLY A 669 9.05 5.11 2.72
N LEU A 670 8.65 4.50 1.60
CA LEU A 670 7.77 3.32 1.62
C LEU A 670 8.55 2.05 2.00
N PHE A 671 9.84 1.97 1.69
CA PHE A 671 10.78 0.86 1.92
C PHE A 671 10.41 -0.49 1.29
N ILE A 672 9.12 -0.84 1.23
CA ILE A 672 8.61 -2.09 0.65
C ILE A 672 8.93 -2.17 -0.85
N PRO A 673 8.63 -1.17 -1.70
CA PRO A 673 8.99 -1.22 -3.11
C PRO A 673 10.51 -1.33 -3.32
N ALA A 674 11.32 -0.70 -2.46
CA ALA A 674 12.77 -0.79 -2.51
C ALA A 674 13.28 -2.24 -2.31
N VAL A 675 12.81 -2.88 -1.23
CA VAL A 675 13.23 -4.24 -0.88
C VAL A 675 12.69 -5.25 -1.88
N THR A 676 11.40 -5.16 -2.23
CA THR A 676 10.80 -6.02 -3.27
C THR A 676 11.51 -5.84 -4.61
N GLY A 677 11.82 -4.60 -4.97
CA GLY A 677 12.50 -4.29 -6.22
C GLY A 677 13.89 -4.89 -6.32
N LEU A 678 14.68 -4.75 -5.26
CA LEU A 678 16.02 -5.32 -5.17
C LEU A 678 15.98 -6.85 -5.23
N ILE A 679 15.06 -7.50 -4.51
CA ILE A 679 14.89 -8.96 -4.55
C ILE A 679 14.55 -9.42 -5.97
N CYS A 680 13.57 -8.79 -6.62
CA CYS A 680 13.17 -9.15 -7.98
C CYS A 680 14.32 -8.98 -8.99
N ILE A 681 15.13 -7.92 -8.90
CA ILE A 681 16.31 -7.74 -9.74
C ILE A 681 17.34 -8.84 -9.49
N LEU A 682 17.63 -9.17 -8.23
CA LEU A 682 18.62 -10.21 -7.90
C LEU A 682 18.17 -11.60 -8.38
N LEU A 683 16.90 -11.95 -8.21
CA LEU A 683 16.34 -13.21 -8.71
C LEU A 683 16.33 -13.25 -10.25
N GLY A 684 15.93 -12.17 -10.91
CA GLY A 684 15.98 -12.06 -12.37
C GLY A 684 17.42 -12.17 -12.89
N ALA A 685 18.38 -11.50 -12.25
CA ALA A 685 19.79 -11.57 -12.61
C ALA A 685 20.37 -12.99 -12.44
N TYR A 686 19.96 -13.71 -11.41
CA TYR A 686 20.34 -15.11 -11.21
C TYR A 686 19.83 -16.01 -12.36
N GLY A 687 18.57 -15.86 -12.76
CA GLY A 687 18.02 -16.57 -13.92
C GLY A 687 18.75 -16.23 -15.23
N LEU A 688 19.06 -14.95 -15.43
CA LEU A 688 19.77 -14.45 -16.62
C LEU A 688 21.24 -14.90 -16.69
N GLN A 689 21.91 -15.19 -15.58
CA GLN A 689 23.30 -15.67 -15.57
C GLN A 689 23.45 -17.03 -16.28
N LEU A 690 22.39 -17.83 -16.30
CA LEU A 690 22.36 -19.15 -16.94
C LEU A 690 21.99 -19.07 -18.43
N LEU A 691 21.69 -17.87 -18.94
CA LEU A 691 21.24 -17.61 -20.30
C LEU A 691 22.32 -16.87 -21.11
N PRO A 692 22.40 -17.08 -22.43
CA PRO A 692 23.31 -16.34 -23.31
C PRO A 692 22.81 -14.90 -23.52
N VAL A 693 22.98 -14.06 -22.51
CA VAL A 693 22.49 -12.67 -22.52
C VAL A 693 23.46 -11.75 -23.26
N ASN A 694 22.93 -10.94 -24.17
CA ASN A 694 23.67 -9.86 -24.79
C ASN A 694 23.75 -8.63 -23.86
N TYR A 695 24.94 -8.35 -23.35
CA TYR A 695 25.18 -7.21 -22.45
C TYR A 695 24.87 -5.84 -23.07
N VAL A 696 24.95 -5.69 -24.40
CA VAL A 696 24.55 -4.45 -25.09
C VAL A 696 23.03 -4.25 -24.97
N GLY A 697 22.27 -5.32 -25.17
CA GLY A 697 20.81 -5.30 -25.00
C GLY A 697 20.43 -4.94 -23.56
N LEU A 698 21.05 -5.58 -22.57
CA LEU A 698 20.83 -5.31 -21.15
C LEU A 698 21.17 -3.85 -20.78
N ALA A 699 22.30 -3.32 -21.25
CA ALA A 699 22.68 -1.93 -21.01
C ALA A 699 21.65 -0.96 -21.60
N LEU A 700 21.15 -1.24 -22.81
CA LEU A 700 20.16 -0.41 -23.48
C LEU A 700 18.79 -0.45 -22.78
N VAL A 701 18.39 -1.59 -22.20
CA VAL A 701 17.24 -1.68 -21.28
C VAL A 701 17.43 -0.77 -20.07
N GLY A 702 18.60 -0.82 -19.44
CA GLY A 702 18.93 0.04 -18.30
C GLY A 702 18.88 1.53 -18.63
N VAL A 703 19.44 1.93 -19.79
CA VAL A 703 19.35 3.31 -20.30
C VAL A 703 17.90 3.70 -20.56
N GLY A 704 17.09 2.82 -21.16
CA GLY A 704 15.68 3.06 -21.39
C GLY A 704 14.92 3.36 -20.11
N VAL A 705 15.13 2.55 -19.07
CA VAL A 705 14.56 2.79 -17.73
C VAL A 705 15.06 4.10 -17.13
N ALA A 706 16.37 4.37 -17.19
CA ALA A 706 16.92 5.62 -16.66
C ALA A 706 16.32 6.87 -17.32
N LEU A 707 16.10 6.85 -18.64
CA LEU A 707 15.46 7.94 -19.38
C LEU A 707 13.98 8.10 -18.99
N MET A 708 13.25 6.99 -18.82
CA MET A 708 11.86 7.02 -18.32
C MET A 708 11.79 7.60 -16.90
N VAL A 709 12.73 7.24 -16.02
CA VAL A 709 12.85 7.82 -14.67
C VAL A 709 13.18 9.30 -14.74
N ALA A 710 14.12 9.70 -15.61
CA ALA A 710 14.53 11.08 -15.78
C ALA A 710 13.35 11.97 -16.20
N GLU A 711 12.46 11.49 -17.07
CA GLU A 711 11.23 12.19 -17.45
C GLU A 711 10.27 12.38 -16.27
N VAL A 712 10.19 11.42 -15.34
CA VAL A 712 9.32 11.53 -14.16
C VAL A 712 9.89 12.55 -13.16
N VAL A 713 11.21 12.56 -12.95
CA VAL A 713 11.89 13.46 -12.00
C VAL A 713 12.02 14.89 -12.56
N SER A 714 12.30 15.01 -13.86
CA SER A 714 12.41 16.28 -14.58
C SER A 714 11.51 16.20 -15.82
N PRO A 715 10.23 16.63 -15.72
CA PRO A 715 9.30 16.53 -16.84
C PRO A 715 9.76 17.38 -18.03
N THR A 716 10.36 16.73 -19.04
CA THR A 716 10.93 17.32 -20.26
C THR A 716 9.97 17.28 -21.46
N VAL A 717 8.65 17.35 -21.19
CA VAL A 717 7.59 17.33 -22.22
C VAL A 717 7.48 15.97 -22.93
N GLY A 718 7.92 14.88 -22.28
CA GLY A 718 7.77 13.51 -22.76
C GLY A 718 8.89 13.01 -23.67
N ILE A 719 9.90 13.83 -24.00
CA ILE A 719 10.98 13.45 -24.93
C ILE A 719 11.83 12.32 -24.34
N LEU A 720 12.26 12.45 -23.08
CA LEU A 720 13.04 11.41 -22.41
C LEU A 720 12.19 10.16 -22.16
N GLY A 721 10.90 10.34 -21.87
CA GLY A 721 9.96 9.23 -21.69
C GLY A 721 9.79 8.37 -22.95
N VAL A 722 9.54 9.00 -24.10
CA VAL A 722 9.39 8.30 -25.39
C VAL A 722 10.73 7.68 -25.83
N GLY A 723 11.83 8.43 -25.73
CA GLY A 723 13.17 7.90 -26.02
C GLY A 723 13.54 6.71 -25.14
N GLY A 724 13.14 6.75 -23.87
CA GLY A 724 13.33 5.66 -22.91
C GLY A 724 12.54 4.40 -23.25
N VAL A 725 11.27 4.53 -23.67
CA VAL A 725 10.46 3.39 -24.15
C VAL A 725 11.08 2.76 -25.41
N ILE A 726 11.55 3.57 -26.37
CA ILE A 726 12.18 3.06 -27.59
C ILE A 726 13.47 2.30 -27.24
N ALA A 727 14.35 2.88 -26.41
CA ALA A 727 15.57 2.23 -25.96
C ALA A 727 15.27 0.92 -25.20
N PHE A 728 14.25 0.92 -24.33
CA PHE A 728 13.82 -0.28 -23.62
C PHE A 728 13.39 -1.40 -24.57
N VAL A 729 12.56 -1.09 -25.59
CA VAL A 729 12.08 -2.08 -26.56
C VAL A 729 13.25 -2.65 -27.39
N LEU A 730 14.10 -1.78 -27.93
CA LEU A 730 15.26 -2.20 -28.72
C LEU A 730 16.24 -3.04 -27.89
N GLY A 731 16.52 -2.62 -26.65
CA GLY A 731 17.39 -3.36 -25.73
C GLY A 731 16.83 -4.74 -25.40
N SER A 732 15.52 -4.82 -25.16
CA SER A 732 14.83 -6.08 -24.84
C SER A 732 14.82 -7.07 -26.00
N MET A 733 14.69 -6.56 -27.24
CA MET A 733 14.79 -7.39 -28.45
C MET A 733 16.21 -7.89 -28.70
N MET A 734 17.23 -7.10 -28.37
CA MET A 734 18.65 -7.47 -28.55
C MET A 734 19.18 -8.38 -27.43
N MET A 735 18.48 -8.51 -26.31
CA MET A 735 19.02 -9.13 -25.09
C MET A 735 19.15 -10.66 -25.18
N PHE A 736 18.31 -11.33 -25.98
CA PHE A 736 18.31 -12.79 -26.11
C PHE A 736 18.55 -13.22 -27.55
N ASP A 737 19.36 -14.26 -27.71
CA ASP A 737 19.66 -14.85 -29.01
C ASP A 737 18.50 -15.71 -29.53
N SER A 738 18.15 -15.54 -30.80
CA SER A 738 16.94 -16.11 -31.41
C SER A 738 17.13 -17.51 -32.00
N GLU A 739 18.35 -18.04 -32.01
CA GLU A 739 18.67 -19.29 -32.72
C GLU A 739 18.45 -20.57 -31.91
N VAL A 740 18.20 -20.49 -30.59
CA VAL A 740 17.93 -21.66 -29.73
C VAL A 740 16.42 -21.79 -29.43
N PRO A 741 15.73 -22.85 -29.94
CA PRO A 741 14.32 -23.08 -29.64
C PRO A 741 14.08 -23.24 -28.14
N GLY A 742 13.18 -22.45 -27.57
CA GLY A 742 12.81 -22.47 -26.14
C GLY A 742 13.41 -21.35 -25.28
N TYR A 743 14.36 -20.56 -25.80
CA TYR A 743 14.97 -19.44 -25.06
C TYR A 743 14.56 -18.05 -25.55
N GLN A 744 13.60 -17.96 -26.49
CA GLN A 744 13.10 -16.70 -27.01
C GLN A 744 12.07 -16.08 -26.06
N LEU A 745 12.20 -14.77 -25.82
CA LEU A 745 11.12 -14.01 -25.19
C LEU A 745 9.91 -13.91 -26.12
N PRO A 746 8.69 -14.16 -25.63
CA PRO A 746 7.48 -13.83 -26.37
C PRO A 746 7.44 -12.33 -26.67
N VAL A 747 7.42 -11.96 -27.96
CA VAL A 747 7.29 -10.57 -28.41
C VAL A 747 6.06 -9.89 -27.78
N THR A 748 5.02 -10.67 -27.47
CA THR A 748 3.82 -10.23 -26.76
C THR A 748 4.13 -9.60 -25.40
N ILE A 749 5.09 -10.13 -24.63
CA ILE A 749 5.48 -9.57 -23.33
C ILE A 749 6.13 -8.21 -23.51
N ILE A 750 7.08 -8.10 -24.46
CA ILE A 750 7.79 -6.85 -24.76
C ILE A 750 6.80 -5.76 -25.21
N VAL A 751 5.91 -6.08 -26.15
CA VAL A 751 4.91 -5.14 -26.66
C VAL A 751 3.90 -4.74 -25.59
N SER A 752 3.42 -5.69 -24.77
CA SER A 752 2.47 -5.40 -23.68
C SER A 752 3.07 -4.43 -22.67
N PHE A 753 4.34 -4.63 -22.30
CA PHE A 753 5.06 -3.71 -21.41
C PHE A 753 5.25 -2.34 -22.04
N ALA A 754 5.71 -2.27 -23.29
CA ALA A 754 5.93 -1.01 -23.99
C ALA A 754 4.65 -0.17 -24.10
N VAL A 755 3.53 -0.80 -24.48
CA VAL A 755 2.23 -0.12 -24.62
C VAL A 755 1.72 0.37 -23.26
N THR A 756 1.76 -0.47 -22.23
CA THR A 756 1.28 -0.11 -20.88
C THR A 756 2.07 1.07 -20.32
N THR A 757 3.40 1.04 -20.49
CA THR A 757 4.31 2.11 -20.06
C THR A 757 4.06 3.40 -20.84
N GLY A 758 3.93 3.31 -22.17
CA GLY A 758 3.65 4.46 -23.04
C GLY A 758 2.33 5.14 -22.70
N LEU A 759 1.27 4.37 -22.43
CA LEU A 759 -0.01 4.90 -21.97
C LEU A 759 0.11 5.62 -20.62
N ALA A 760 0.82 5.01 -19.65
CA ALA A 760 1.04 5.63 -18.35
C ALA A 760 1.77 6.97 -18.46
N ILE A 761 2.84 7.03 -19.25
CA ILE A 761 3.59 8.28 -19.52
C ILE A 761 2.68 9.31 -20.18
N PHE A 762 1.89 8.93 -21.19
CA PHE A 762 0.94 9.82 -21.86
C PHE A 762 -0.06 10.45 -20.87
N PHE A 763 -0.64 9.64 -19.98
CA PHE A 763 -1.57 10.14 -18.95
C PHE A 763 -0.87 11.08 -17.94
N ILE A 764 0.33 10.74 -17.47
CA ILE A 764 1.10 11.57 -16.53
C ILE A 764 1.45 12.92 -17.16
N VAL A 765 1.98 12.92 -18.39
CA VAL A 765 2.30 14.15 -19.13
C VAL A 765 1.04 14.98 -19.36
N GLY A 766 -0.08 14.35 -19.75
CA GLY A 766 -1.36 15.03 -19.91
C GLY A 766 -1.86 15.69 -18.61
N MET A 767 -1.71 15.03 -17.47
CA MET A 767 -2.04 15.61 -16.16
C MET A 767 -1.06 16.74 -15.77
N ALA A 768 0.24 16.56 -16.00
CA ALA A 768 1.25 17.57 -15.70
C ALA A 768 1.07 18.84 -16.54
N MET A 769 0.74 18.70 -17.83
CA MET A 769 0.41 19.84 -18.70
C MET A 769 -0.85 20.56 -18.23
N ARG A 770 -1.89 19.83 -17.81
CA ARG A 770 -3.09 20.43 -17.22
C ARG A 770 -2.80 21.14 -15.89
N ALA A 771 -1.94 20.56 -15.04
CA ALA A 771 -1.54 21.16 -13.77
C ALA A 771 -0.73 22.44 -13.97
N ARG A 772 0.19 22.46 -14.96
CA ARG A 772 0.96 23.67 -15.31
C ARG A 772 0.11 24.79 -15.92
N ALA A 773 -1.06 24.47 -16.48
CA ALA A 773 -2.01 25.46 -16.98
C ALA A 773 -2.90 26.06 -15.88
N GLN A 774 -2.81 25.59 -14.62
CA GLN A 774 -3.56 26.15 -13.50
C GLN A 774 -2.84 27.39 -12.96
N LYS A 775 -3.59 28.47 -12.75
CA LYS A 775 -3.07 29.69 -12.11
C LYS A 775 -2.64 29.38 -10.67
N ILE A 776 -1.51 29.93 -10.24
CA ILE A 776 -1.02 29.83 -8.87
C ILE A 776 -1.95 30.66 -7.98
N VAL A 777 -2.56 30.05 -6.96
CA VAL A 777 -3.62 30.66 -6.11
C VAL A 777 -3.19 30.85 -4.65
N SER A 778 -1.90 30.73 -4.33
CA SER A 778 -1.35 30.93 -2.98
C SER A 778 0.12 31.33 -3.00
N GLY A 779 0.57 32.16 -2.05
CA GLY A 779 1.97 32.64 -1.93
C GLY A 779 2.12 34.12 -2.27
N MET A 780 3.36 34.65 -2.21
CA MET A 780 3.67 36.02 -2.66
C MET A 780 3.31 36.24 -4.13
N GLU A 781 3.38 35.19 -4.94
CA GLU A 781 3.06 35.18 -6.36
C GLU A 781 1.56 35.35 -6.64
N ALA A 782 0.70 34.99 -5.68
CA ALA A 782 -0.74 35.23 -5.76
C ALA A 782 -1.10 36.68 -5.39
N MET A 783 -0.20 37.40 -4.70
CA MET A 783 -0.40 38.81 -4.39
C MET A 783 -0.22 39.69 -5.62
N ILE A 784 0.66 39.31 -6.54
CA ILE A 784 0.90 40.05 -7.77
C ILE A 784 -0.34 39.95 -8.68
N GLY A 785 -0.98 41.09 -8.95
CA GLY A 785 -2.25 41.21 -9.65
C GLY A 785 -3.48 41.09 -8.76
N GLY A 786 -3.32 40.94 -7.44
CA GLY A 786 -4.41 40.90 -6.47
C GLY A 786 -4.90 42.28 -6.07
N HIS A 787 -6.13 42.33 -5.56
CA HIS A 787 -6.77 43.54 -5.03
C HIS A 787 -6.31 43.81 -3.59
N ALA A 788 -6.10 45.07 -3.27
CA ALA A 788 -5.80 45.55 -1.94
C ALA A 788 -6.52 46.87 -1.68
N THR A 789 -7.01 47.07 -0.46
CA THR A 789 -7.72 48.31 -0.09
C THR A 789 -6.81 49.17 0.79
N VAL A 790 -6.71 50.47 0.50
CA VAL A 790 -5.89 51.40 1.28
C VAL A 790 -6.48 51.57 2.68
N THR A 791 -5.72 51.17 3.71
CA THR A 791 -6.09 51.34 5.13
C THR A 791 -5.44 52.56 5.78
N ARG A 792 -4.36 53.08 5.18
CA ARG A 792 -3.75 54.33 5.61
C ARG A 792 -3.33 55.14 4.40
N THR A 793 -3.90 56.35 4.31
CA THR A 793 -3.65 57.32 3.24
C THR A 793 -2.15 57.44 2.95
N PHE A 794 -1.82 57.44 1.66
CA PHE A 794 -0.47 57.50 1.16
C PHE A 794 0.14 58.89 1.38
N THR A 795 1.26 58.95 2.12
CA THR A 795 2.00 60.20 2.38
C THR A 795 3.28 60.27 1.55
N PRO A 796 3.71 61.48 1.11
CA PRO A 796 4.96 61.62 0.36
C PRO A 796 6.16 61.22 1.22
N HIS A 797 7.01 60.34 0.71
CA HIS A 797 8.27 59.96 1.33
C HIS A 797 9.36 59.81 0.26
N GLU A 798 10.24 60.81 0.15
CA GLU A 798 11.21 60.95 -0.95
C GLU A 798 10.53 61.01 -2.34
N ASP A 799 10.88 60.10 -3.27
CA ASP A 799 10.39 60.07 -4.66
C ASP A 799 9.15 59.18 -4.85
N VAL A 800 8.59 58.62 -3.78
CA VAL A 800 7.41 57.74 -3.81
C VAL A 800 6.42 58.09 -2.70
N PHE A 801 5.17 57.70 -2.89
CA PHE A 801 4.17 57.74 -1.83
C PHE A 801 4.18 56.43 -1.05
N GLN A 802 4.08 56.50 0.28
CA GLN A 802 4.00 55.34 1.15
C GLN A 802 2.71 55.35 1.97
N GLY A 803 2.05 54.21 2.03
CA GLY A 803 0.81 54.00 2.79
C GLY A 803 0.74 52.60 3.39
N GLN A 804 -0.42 52.24 3.90
CA GLN A 804 -0.72 50.86 4.30
C GLN A 804 -1.94 50.38 3.53
N VAL A 805 -1.91 49.12 3.13
CA VAL A 805 -3.00 48.45 2.42
C VAL A 805 -3.37 47.16 3.15
N TRP A 806 -4.63 46.78 3.05
CA TRP A 806 -5.13 45.48 3.47
C TRP A 806 -5.16 44.56 2.26
N ALA A 807 -4.38 43.48 2.32
CA ALA A 807 -4.27 42.53 1.22
C ALA A 807 -4.10 41.12 1.80
N PHE A 808 -4.84 40.14 1.27
CA PHE A 808 -4.70 38.72 1.65
C PHE A 808 -4.84 38.44 3.16
N GLY A 809 -5.70 39.19 3.85
CA GLY A 809 -6.01 39.01 5.27
C GLY A 809 -5.00 39.63 6.25
N GLU A 810 -4.03 40.40 5.75
CA GLU A 810 -3.00 41.06 6.57
C GLU A 810 -2.82 42.53 6.16
N SER A 811 -2.26 43.35 7.07
CA SER A 811 -1.86 44.72 6.77
C SER A 811 -0.43 44.78 6.26
N TRP A 812 -0.26 45.35 5.07
CA TRP A 812 1.02 45.51 4.40
C TRP A 812 1.43 46.98 4.31
N ARG A 813 2.75 47.23 4.32
CA ARG A 813 3.28 48.52 3.87
C ARG A 813 3.21 48.56 2.35
N ALA A 814 2.78 49.67 1.77
CA ALA A 814 2.69 49.82 0.33
C ALA A 814 3.39 51.08 -0.16
N ARG A 815 3.95 51.03 -1.36
CA ARG A 815 4.52 52.15 -2.09
C ARG A 815 3.82 52.33 -3.44
N SER A 816 3.65 53.58 -3.86
CA SER A 816 3.12 53.89 -5.19
C SER A 816 3.71 55.17 -5.75
N ARG A 817 3.58 55.35 -7.07
CA ARG A 817 3.85 56.61 -7.77
C ARG A 817 2.69 57.61 -7.64
N ASN A 818 1.49 57.12 -7.32
CA ASN A 818 0.29 57.93 -7.16
C ASN A 818 -0.08 58.05 -5.67
N ALA A 819 -0.81 59.12 -5.33
CA ALA A 819 -1.40 59.26 -4.01
C ALA A 819 -2.76 58.55 -3.98
N PHE A 820 -2.99 57.76 -2.95
CA PHE A 820 -4.26 57.09 -2.68
C PHE A 820 -4.77 57.45 -1.27
N SER A 821 -6.07 57.63 -1.16
CA SER A 821 -6.78 57.92 0.09
C SER A 821 -7.25 56.63 0.75
N GLU A 822 -7.49 56.68 2.05
CA GLU A 822 -8.08 55.56 2.79
C GLU A 822 -9.44 55.17 2.19
N GLY A 823 -9.63 53.87 1.92
CA GLY A 823 -10.78 53.31 1.24
C GLY A 823 -10.64 53.13 -0.27
N ASP A 824 -9.57 53.62 -0.90
CA ASP A 824 -9.30 53.40 -2.32
C ASP A 824 -8.89 51.94 -2.58
N ASP A 825 -9.36 51.36 -3.69
CA ASP A 825 -8.92 50.04 -4.16
C ASP A 825 -7.72 50.17 -5.10
N VAL A 826 -6.70 49.36 -4.84
CA VAL A 826 -5.43 49.38 -5.56
C VAL A 826 -5.01 47.97 -5.95
N ARG A 827 -4.38 47.84 -7.11
CA ARG A 827 -3.81 46.58 -7.58
C ARG A 827 -2.36 46.45 -7.12
N VAL A 828 -2.00 45.29 -6.59
CA VAL A 828 -0.61 44.96 -6.24
C VAL A 828 0.16 44.59 -7.51
N ASP A 829 1.16 45.37 -7.89
CA ASP A 829 1.98 45.12 -9.07
C ASP A 829 3.26 44.34 -8.76
N ALA A 830 3.80 44.47 -7.55
CA ALA A 830 5.00 43.75 -7.11
C ALA A 830 5.08 43.60 -5.58
N VAL A 831 5.89 42.64 -5.13
CA VAL A 831 6.17 42.40 -3.70
C VAL A 831 7.68 42.44 -3.49
N GLU A 832 8.16 43.40 -2.69
CA GLU A 832 9.56 43.54 -2.31
C GLU A 832 9.72 43.43 -0.78
N GLY A 833 10.11 42.23 -0.32
CA GLY A 833 10.26 41.95 1.11
C GLY A 833 8.94 42.09 1.86
N LEU A 834 8.81 43.12 2.71
CA LEU A 834 7.59 43.42 3.49
C LEU A 834 6.85 44.66 2.95
N VAL A 835 7.10 45.05 1.69
CA VAL A 835 6.51 46.22 1.03
C VAL A 835 5.86 45.80 -0.30
N LEU A 836 4.62 46.21 -0.51
CA LEU A 836 3.88 46.03 -1.78
C LEU A 836 4.06 47.26 -2.67
N GLU A 837 4.28 47.08 -3.97
CA GLU A 837 4.15 48.15 -4.96
C GLU A 837 2.74 48.09 -5.54
N VAL A 838 2.02 49.20 -5.50
CA VAL A 838 0.59 49.25 -5.88
C VAL A 838 0.31 50.34 -6.90
N SER A 839 -0.63 50.10 -7.80
CA SER A 839 -1.14 51.09 -8.76
C SER A 839 -2.67 51.14 -8.77
N GLU A 840 -3.20 52.11 -9.51
CA GLU A 840 -4.63 52.33 -9.67
C GLU A 840 -5.28 51.10 -10.33
N GLU A 841 -6.41 50.69 -9.78
CA GLU A 841 -7.20 49.60 -10.31
C GLU A 841 -7.98 50.08 -11.54
N THR A 842 -7.58 49.62 -12.74
CA THR A 842 -8.22 49.96 -14.03
C THR A 842 -9.34 49.02 -14.41
#